data_AF-A0A9Q1D0T4-F1
#
_entry.id   AF-A0A9Q1D0T4-F1
#
_cell.length_a   1.000
_cell.length_b   1.000
_cell.length_c   1.000
_cell.angle_alpha   90.00
_cell.angle_beta   90.00
_cell.angle_gamma   90.00
#
_symmetry.space_group_name_H-M   'P 1'
#
loop_
_entity.id
_entity.type
_entity.pdbx_description
1 polymer ?
#
loop_
_entity_poly.entity_id
_entity_poly.type
_entity_poly.pdbx_seq_one_letter_code
_entity_poly.pdbx_strand_id
1 'polypeptide(L)'
;MEGRYVTISLNKREVINLCEVEVYAPVQEEENVALGKRSTQSSTDHGGVASRGNDGNPDPVYGNGSCFHTAWEMKPWWRVDLYARHNISSVVVTNRQAGWQSINGAEIRIGNYLKDNGNSNPLCAQIPGIPAGKTVTYHCHGMEGRYVTISINKNINIHLCEVEIYAPVAHEDVDECAENTCGTYSECYNTPGSYYCICLDGYIASSGLTWEDGVTVCTSSEEILASLNPPEGQSREMFFLCELNKDLVNNPDIVLPEKAVTNALSTIISITENISPDKAKEDQVKTANMVLRISEGLVSALVEPKSQENNTESRKTVKTPTMEINVVSLKGNMTGMSALVAKGNMMTINLAAVAKNNNGSAFAVLMSVSGVEKLLSPSFFESENVTEIYSDIITATLPKTKHRELPEPVNFTVFHKKKFQAGLVTCVYWKEQGEETHWSVDGCTASFSNESLTVCSCTHLSTFALLLQTEEQEEDSSLLEAVNLFCMSVGLAFLALAILTFLLCTWNPKINNTARLHLSICLFLGHLLFLVGVSRTENAVACAVIAGMLHFLFLSSFVWMLLETLQLFMLVRSLSKVQVIQKEGLRALYLLLIGYGAPLVVVGVSAAVYSDGYGSKGACWLQNEKNFRWSFIGPVAAILALNLVSFCVVIWSLLPTLANMKSDVSQSRDTRLIIFKIVAQFLILGCTWILGFFQRTSMLKYLFVILNSQQGTFIFIVHCLLNKEVREEYRRWLSCLCRTEGPSGGRHKENNMKHSGVSAS
;
A
#
# COMPACT_ATOMS: atom_id res chain seq x y z
N MET A 1 -61.80 -35.69 12.16
CA MET A 1 -62.71 -36.67 11.52
C MET A 1 -62.71 -36.35 10.04
N GLU A 2 -62.46 -37.33 9.18
CA GLU A 2 -62.61 -37.19 7.73
C GLU A 2 -64.00 -37.68 7.32
N GLY A 3 -64.70 -36.95 6.45
CA GLY A 3 -66.06 -37.31 6.07
C GLY A 3 -66.54 -36.58 4.83
N ARG A 4 -67.27 -37.29 3.97
CA ARG A 4 -67.85 -36.77 2.71
C ARG A 4 -69.31 -36.33 2.86
N TYR A 5 -70.00 -36.81 3.89
CA TYR A 5 -71.42 -36.53 4.12
C TYR A 5 -71.66 -36.16 5.58
N VAL A 6 -72.43 -35.10 5.81
CA VAL A 6 -72.91 -34.70 7.14
C VAL A 6 -74.38 -35.10 7.23
N THR A 7 -74.72 -35.94 8.21
CA THR A 7 -76.11 -36.36 8.45
C THR A 7 -76.56 -35.84 9.81
N ILE A 8 -77.67 -35.09 9.83
CA ILE A 8 -78.32 -34.64 11.06
C ILE A 8 -79.58 -35.50 11.25
N SER A 9 -79.66 -36.23 12.35
CA SER A 9 -80.81 -37.08 12.68
C SER A 9 -81.25 -36.88 14.13
N LEU A 10 -82.56 -37.01 14.38
CA LEU A 10 -83.12 -37.05 15.72
C LEU A 10 -83.34 -38.50 16.13
N ASN A 11 -82.99 -38.83 17.38
CA ASN A 11 -83.26 -40.15 17.97
C ASN A 11 -84.71 -40.33 18.44
N LYS A 12 -85.63 -39.43 18.05
CA LYS A 12 -87.06 -39.44 18.40
C LYS A 12 -87.90 -39.05 17.18
N ARG A 13 -89.19 -39.43 17.18
CA ARG A 13 -90.16 -39.12 16.10
C ARG A 13 -90.67 -37.68 16.22
N GLU A 14 -89.83 -36.73 15.85
CA GLU A 14 -90.15 -35.31 15.82
C GLU A 14 -89.70 -34.68 14.49
N VAL A 15 -90.24 -33.50 14.16
CA VAL A 15 -89.94 -32.78 12.91
C VAL A 15 -88.64 -31.98 13.08
N ILE A 16 -87.68 -32.16 12.17
CA ILE A 16 -86.47 -31.32 12.10
C ILE A 16 -86.76 -30.11 11.22
N ASN A 17 -86.69 -28.91 11.80
CA ASN A 17 -86.71 -27.63 11.07
C ASN A 17 -85.37 -26.93 11.25
N LEU A 18 -84.62 -26.73 10.16
CA LEU A 18 -83.34 -26.02 10.13
C LEU A 18 -83.43 -24.92 9.06
N CYS A 19 -82.98 -23.72 9.38
CA CYS A 19 -82.95 -22.60 8.42
C CYS A 19 -81.67 -22.59 7.58
N GLU A 20 -80.55 -23.05 8.15
CA GLU A 20 -79.25 -23.13 7.50
C GLU A 20 -78.37 -24.18 8.22
N VAL A 21 -77.47 -24.82 7.48
CA VAL A 21 -76.45 -25.73 8.02
C VAL A 21 -75.10 -25.34 7.43
N GLU A 22 -74.23 -24.76 8.24
CA GLU A 22 -72.86 -24.44 7.86
C GLU A 22 -71.91 -25.54 8.37
N VAL A 23 -71.01 -25.99 7.50
CA VAL A 23 -69.99 -26.99 7.82
C VAL A 23 -68.63 -26.35 7.69
N TYR A 24 -67.92 -26.24 8.81
CA TYR A 24 -66.59 -25.65 8.86
C TYR A 24 -65.52 -26.73 8.84
N ALA A 25 -64.56 -26.62 7.93
CA ALA A 25 -63.33 -27.42 7.89
C ALA A 25 -62.12 -26.48 7.88
N PRO A 26 -61.01 -26.85 8.54
CA PRO A 26 -59.76 -26.10 8.41
C PRO A 26 -59.33 -26.12 6.94
N VAL A 27 -59.10 -24.94 6.36
CA VAL A 27 -58.47 -24.81 5.05
C VAL A 27 -57.01 -25.21 5.23
N GLN A 28 -56.61 -26.33 4.64
CA GLN A 28 -55.20 -26.68 4.55
C GLN A 28 -54.60 -25.78 3.47
N GLU A 29 -53.65 -24.92 3.82
CA GLU A 29 -52.93 -24.12 2.84
C GLU A 29 -52.14 -25.05 1.92
N GLU A 30 -52.42 -24.96 0.62
CA GLU A 30 -51.69 -25.68 -0.43
C GLU A 30 -50.76 -24.71 -1.13
N GLU A 31 -49.57 -25.17 -1.47
CA GLU A 31 -48.56 -24.40 -2.20
C GLU A 31 -48.14 -25.14 -3.47
N ASN A 32 -47.62 -24.40 -4.46
CA ASN A 32 -46.98 -25.00 -5.62
C ASN A 32 -45.61 -25.56 -5.21
N VAL A 33 -45.60 -26.83 -4.81
CA VAL A 33 -44.40 -27.54 -4.36
C VAL A 33 -43.42 -27.86 -5.49
N ALA A 34 -43.74 -27.57 -6.76
CA ALA A 34 -42.83 -27.75 -7.89
C ALA A 34 -41.97 -26.51 -8.21
N LEU A 35 -42.36 -25.34 -7.71
CA LEU A 35 -41.81 -24.07 -8.17
C LEU A 35 -40.29 -24.00 -7.97
N GLY A 36 -39.54 -23.83 -9.06
CA GLY A 36 -38.08 -23.74 -9.06
C GLY A 36 -37.34 -25.03 -8.72
N LYS A 37 -38.05 -26.16 -8.51
CA LYS A 37 -37.41 -27.44 -8.21
C LYS A 37 -36.76 -28.07 -9.43
N ARG A 38 -35.86 -29.03 -9.22
CA ARG A 38 -35.14 -29.65 -10.34
C ARG A 38 -36.07 -30.47 -11.21
N SER A 39 -36.14 -30.10 -12.48
CA SER A 39 -36.81 -30.86 -13.51
C SER A 39 -35.83 -31.37 -14.57
N THR A 40 -36.18 -32.49 -15.17
CA THR A 40 -35.39 -33.22 -16.16
C THR A 40 -36.32 -33.69 -17.28
N GLN A 41 -35.78 -33.84 -18.48
CA GLN A 41 -36.55 -34.32 -19.62
C GLN A 41 -35.72 -35.29 -20.45
N SER A 42 -36.41 -36.08 -21.29
CA SER A 42 -35.80 -37.13 -22.12
C SER A 42 -34.75 -36.62 -23.10
N SER A 43 -34.95 -35.44 -23.67
CA SER A 43 -34.03 -34.76 -24.60
C SER A 43 -34.34 -33.27 -24.65
N THR A 44 -33.42 -32.42 -25.10
CA THR A 44 -33.63 -30.96 -25.22
C THR A 44 -33.48 -30.52 -26.66
N ASP A 45 -34.45 -29.76 -27.18
CA ASP A 45 -34.43 -29.20 -28.53
C ASP A 45 -34.90 -27.73 -28.52
N HIS A 46 -34.58 -26.97 -29.57
CA HIS A 46 -34.97 -25.56 -29.75
C HIS A 46 -34.70 -24.63 -28.54
N GLY A 47 -33.71 -24.96 -27.70
CA GLY A 47 -33.36 -24.21 -26.49
C GLY A 47 -34.40 -24.26 -25.36
N GLY A 48 -35.37 -25.17 -25.43
CA GLY A 48 -36.41 -25.36 -24.41
C GLY A 48 -35.96 -26.30 -23.29
N VAL A 49 -35.19 -25.78 -22.33
CA VAL A 49 -34.71 -26.55 -21.16
C VAL A 49 -35.85 -26.92 -20.19
N ALA A 50 -35.68 -28.04 -19.46
CA ALA A 50 -36.72 -28.61 -18.59
C ALA A 50 -37.23 -27.68 -17.49
N SER A 51 -36.35 -26.85 -16.92
CA SER A 51 -36.66 -25.93 -15.82
C SER A 51 -37.72 -24.88 -16.15
N ARG A 52 -37.90 -24.56 -17.44
CA ARG A 52 -39.00 -23.70 -17.90
C ARG A 52 -40.38 -24.30 -17.68
N GLY A 53 -40.46 -25.60 -17.40
CA GLY A 53 -41.71 -26.25 -17.10
C GLY A 53 -42.21 -26.00 -15.68
N ASN A 54 -41.44 -25.36 -14.81
CA ASN A 54 -41.82 -25.13 -13.41
C ASN A 54 -41.14 -23.88 -12.84
N ASP A 55 -40.93 -22.86 -13.67
CA ASP A 55 -40.27 -21.60 -13.30
C ASP A 55 -41.25 -20.52 -12.80
N GLY A 56 -42.55 -20.82 -12.80
CA GLY A 56 -43.60 -19.90 -12.38
C GLY A 56 -44.05 -18.93 -13.49
N ASN A 57 -43.61 -19.12 -14.73
CA ASN A 57 -44.01 -18.31 -15.88
C ASN A 57 -44.93 -19.11 -16.82
N PRO A 58 -46.26 -18.93 -16.78
CA PRO A 58 -47.19 -19.67 -17.62
C PRO A 58 -47.37 -19.08 -19.03
N ASP A 59 -46.44 -18.29 -19.56
CA ASP A 59 -46.60 -17.65 -20.87
C ASP A 59 -46.66 -18.71 -22.00
N PRO A 60 -47.80 -18.82 -22.73
CA PRO A 60 -47.97 -19.87 -23.73
C PRO A 60 -47.19 -19.62 -25.03
N VAL A 61 -46.52 -18.46 -25.17
CA VAL A 61 -45.77 -18.05 -26.37
C VAL A 61 -44.31 -18.51 -26.27
N TYR A 62 -43.96 -19.53 -27.06
CA TYR A 62 -42.61 -20.12 -27.06
C TYR A 62 -41.47 -19.12 -27.32
N GLY A 63 -41.69 -18.11 -28.17
CA GLY A 63 -40.69 -17.08 -28.50
C GLY A 63 -40.28 -16.22 -27.31
N ASN A 64 -41.09 -16.19 -26.25
CA ASN A 64 -40.80 -15.46 -25.01
C ASN A 64 -39.93 -16.29 -24.04
N GLY A 65 -39.55 -17.51 -24.42
CA GLY A 65 -38.64 -18.35 -23.65
C GLY A 65 -39.26 -19.05 -22.44
N SER A 66 -40.58 -19.18 -22.39
CA SER A 66 -41.32 -19.71 -21.23
C SER A 66 -41.57 -21.23 -21.25
N CYS A 67 -41.31 -21.91 -22.36
CA CYS A 67 -41.69 -23.32 -22.51
C CYS A 67 -40.48 -24.23 -22.66
N PHE A 68 -40.56 -25.44 -22.10
CA PHE A 68 -39.60 -26.50 -22.38
C PHE A 68 -39.96 -27.22 -23.68
N HIS A 69 -39.00 -27.94 -24.27
CA HIS A 69 -39.19 -28.64 -25.53
C HIS A 69 -38.28 -29.86 -25.66
N THR A 70 -38.86 -31.05 -25.79
CA THR A 70 -38.10 -32.27 -26.10
C THR A 70 -37.88 -32.42 -27.61
N ALA A 71 -36.88 -33.20 -28.01
CA ALA A 71 -36.76 -33.61 -29.41
C ALA A 71 -37.94 -34.50 -29.82
N TRP A 72 -38.11 -34.67 -31.13
CA TRP A 72 -39.06 -35.64 -31.66
C TRP A 72 -38.51 -37.06 -31.45
N GLU A 73 -39.08 -37.80 -30.50
CA GLU A 73 -38.55 -39.10 -30.10
C GLU A 73 -39.63 -40.09 -29.63
N MET A 74 -39.23 -41.34 -29.45
CA MET A 74 -40.09 -42.37 -28.88
C MET A 74 -40.17 -42.20 -27.36
N LYS A 75 -41.40 -42.12 -26.83
CA LYS A 75 -41.68 -42.02 -25.40
C LYS A 75 -41.00 -40.83 -24.70
N PRO A 76 -41.17 -39.59 -25.20
CA PRO A 76 -40.62 -38.43 -24.52
C PRO A 76 -41.28 -38.28 -23.14
N TRP A 77 -40.52 -37.72 -22.21
CA TRP A 77 -40.98 -37.48 -20.84
C TRP A 77 -40.35 -36.23 -20.24
N TRP A 78 -41.06 -35.63 -19.28
CA TRP A 78 -40.58 -34.59 -18.39
C TRP A 78 -40.88 -35.00 -16.95
N ARG A 79 -39.97 -34.74 -16.02
CA ARG A 79 -40.11 -35.10 -14.60
C ARG A 79 -39.55 -34.01 -13.71
N VAL A 80 -40.25 -33.71 -12.62
CA VAL A 80 -39.74 -32.90 -11.51
C VAL A 80 -39.51 -33.76 -10.27
N ASP A 81 -38.41 -33.48 -9.57
CA ASP A 81 -38.10 -34.00 -8.24
C ASP A 81 -38.54 -32.98 -7.19
N LEU A 82 -39.44 -33.39 -6.30
CA LEU A 82 -40.00 -32.52 -5.27
C LEU A 82 -39.13 -32.42 -4.02
N TYR A 83 -38.00 -33.14 -3.90
CA TYR A 83 -37.11 -33.14 -2.71
C TYR A 83 -37.75 -33.58 -1.37
N ALA A 84 -39.07 -33.72 -1.32
CA ALA A 84 -39.80 -34.26 -0.19
C ALA A 84 -40.95 -35.14 -0.68
N ARG A 85 -41.49 -35.99 0.20
CA ARG A 85 -42.69 -36.76 -0.11
C ARG A 85 -43.90 -35.89 0.15
N HIS A 86 -44.69 -35.65 -0.89
CA HIS A 86 -45.90 -34.84 -0.80
C HIS A 86 -47.14 -35.68 -1.07
N ASN A 87 -48.23 -35.37 -0.37
CA ASN A 87 -49.57 -35.84 -0.73
C ASN A 87 -50.15 -34.89 -1.77
N ILE A 88 -49.95 -35.20 -3.05
CA ILE A 88 -50.24 -34.29 -4.16
C ILE A 88 -51.76 -34.16 -4.37
N SER A 89 -52.27 -32.94 -4.19
CA SER A 89 -53.70 -32.63 -4.36
C SER A 89 -54.04 -32.54 -5.85
N SER A 90 -53.26 -31.78 -6.61
CA SER A 90 -53.50 -31.53 -8.03
C SER A 90 -52.24 -31.15 -8.80
N VAL A 91 -52.27 -31.39 -10.11
CA VAL A 91 -51.25 -30.98 -11.08
C VAL A 91 -51.89 -30.07 -12.10
N VAL A 92 -51.37 -28.87 -12.27
CA VAL A 92 -51.85 -27.86 -13.20
C VAL A 92 -50.88 -27.78 -14.37
N VAL A 93 -51.39 -27.88 -15.60
CA VAL A 93 -50.57 -27.91 -16.80
C VAL A 93 -50.99 -26.80 -17.77
N THR A 94 -50.04 -25.95 -18.14
CA THR A 94 -50.20 -24.89 -19.15
C THR A 94 -49.60 -25.33 -20.48
N ASN A 95 -50.44 -25.41 -21.50
CA ASN A 95 -50.05 -25.83 -22.83
C ASN A 95 -49.58 -24.65 -23.70
N ARG A 96 -48.71 -24.94 -24.66
CA ARG A 96 -48.20 -23.97 -25.64
C ARG A 96 -49.31 -23.49 -26.59
N GLN A 97 -49.23 -22.25 -27.07
CA GLN A 97 -50.18 -21.72 -28.06
C GLN A 97 -50.05 -22.39 -29.44
N ALA A 98 -48.82 -22.62 -29.92
CA ALA A 98 -48.54 -23.29 -31.19
C ALA A 98 -48.17 -24.77 -30.97
N GLY A 99 -48.65 -25.68 -31.82
CA GLY A 99 -48.36 -27.11 -31.70
C GLY A 99 -49.06 -27.84 -30.55
N TRP A 100 -50.05 -27.20 -29.92
CA TRP A 100 -50.76 -27.64 -28.70
C TRP A 100 -51.27 -29.09 -28.68
N GLN A 101 -51.44 -29.73 -29.84
CA GLN A 101 -51.92 -31.12 -29.96
C GLN A 101 -50.90 -32.17 -29.50
N SER A 102 -49.62 -31.80 -29.33
CA SER A 102 -48.54 -32.73 -29.02
C SER A 102 -48.68 -33.44 -27.66
N ILE A 103 -49.37 -32.82 -26.71
CA ILE A 103 -49.63 -33.40 -25.38
C ILE A 103 -50.82 -34.38 -25.34
N ASN A 104 -51.57 -34.52 -26.45
CA ASN A 104 -52.80 -35.31 -26.46
C ASN A 104 -52.55 -36.81 -26.21
N GLY A 105 -53.05 -37.29 -25.08
CA GLY A 105 -52.88 -38.66 -24.59
C GLY A 105 -51.65 -38.86 -23.70
N ALA A 106 -51.00 -37.78 -23.23
CA ALA A 106 -49.96 -37.87 -22.21
C ALA A 106 -50.52 -38.32 -20.86
N GLU A 107 -49.67 -38.90 -20.03
CA GLU A 107 -49.97 -39.46 -18.71
C GLU A 107 -49.20 -38.73 -17.63
N ILE A 108 -49.89 -38.32 -16.57
CA ILE A 108 -49.31 -37.77 -15.35
C ILE A 108 -49.17 -38.92 -14.34
N ARG A 109 -47.94 -39.20 -13.92
CA ARG A 109 -47.60 -40.27 -12.99
C ARG A 109 -46.91 -39.71 -11.75
N ILE A 110 -47.27 -40.22 -10.58
CA ILE A 110 -46.82 -39.73 -9.28
C ILE A 110 -46.31 -40.90 -8.45
N GLY A 111 -45.11 -40.79 -7.88
CA GLY A 111 -44.60 -41.78 -6.95
C GLY A 111 -43.18 -41.51 -6.46
N ASN A 112 -42.57 -42.52 -5.83
CA ASN A 112 -41.30 -42.39 -5.13
C ASN A 112 -40.13 -43.09 -5.84
N TYR A 113 -40.36 -43.68 -7.03
CA TYR A 113 -39.36 -44.51 -7.71
C TYR A 113 -38.92 -43.90 -9.04
N LEU A 114 -37.61 -43.95 -9.33
CA LEU A 114 -37.02 -43.50 -10.59
C LEU A 114 -36.89 -44.58 -11.67
N LYS A 115 -37.45 -45.78 -11.44
CA LYS A 115 -37.46 -46.86 -12.43
C LYS A 115 -38.15 -46.37 -13.72
N ASP A 116 -37.48 -46.56 -14.86
CA ASP A 116 -37.93 -46.04 -16.17
C ASP A 116 -38.21 -44.53 -16.12
N ASN A 117 -37.32 -43.76 -15.47
CA ASN A 117 -37.43 -42.30 -15.28
C ASN A 117 -38.71 -41.83 -14.54
N GLY A 118 -39.33 -42.72 -13.77
CA GLY A 118 -40.58 -42.43 -13.05
C GLY A 118 -41.84 -42.79 -13.86
N ASN A 119 -41.69 -43.27 -15.10
CA ASN A 119 -42.83 -43.73 -15.92
C ASN A 119 -43.48 -45.02 -15.39
N SER A 120 -42.82 -45.72 -14.47
CA SER A 120 -43.39 -46.89 -13.78
C SER A 120 -44.26 -46.51 -12.57
N ASN A 121 -44.30 -45.23 -12.16
CA ASN A 121 -45.09 -44.80 -11.00
C ASN A 121 -46.60 -44.86 -11.30
N PRO A 122 -47.44 -44.97 -10.25
CA PRO A 122 -48.91 -44.92 -10.37
C PRO A 122 -49.41 -43.75 -11.23
N LEU A 123 -50.45 -44.02 -12.04
CA LEU A 123 -51.10 -43.03 -12.90
C LEU A 123 -52.03 -42.14 -12.06
N CYS A 124 -51.81 -40.82 -12.07
CA CYS A 124 -52.76 -39.84 -11.53
C CYS A 124 -53.86 -39.56 -12.55
N ALA A 125 -53.48 -39.11 -13.75
CA ALA A 125 -54.43 -38.68 -14.77
C ALA A 125 -53.88 -38.86 -16.18
N GLN A 126 -54.77 -39.01 -17.15
CA GLN A 126 -54.44 -38.92 -18.57
C GLN A 126 -54.91 -37.56 -19.10
N ILE A 127 -54.07 -36.91 -19.92
CA ILE A 127 -54.35 -35.64 -20.57
C ILE A 127 -55.06 -35.94 -21.90
N PRO A 128 -56.41 -35.78 -22.01
CA PRO A 128 -57.11 -36.03 -23.26
C PRO A 128 -56.71 -35.02 -24.35
N GLY A 129 -56.39 -33.80 -23.91
CA GLY A 129 -55.86 -32.71 -24.71
C GLY A 129 -56.12 -31.36 -24.03
N ILE A 130 -55.22 -30.41 -24.22
CA ILE A 130 -55.34 -29.06 -23.66
C ILE A 130 -55.38 -28.06 -24.83
N PRO A 131 -56.40 -27.20 -24.95
CA PRO A 131 -56.46 -26.23 -26.04
C PRO A 131 -55.26 -25.27 -26.06
N ALA A 132 -55.03 -24.63 -27.21
CA ALA A 132 -53.93 -23.68 -27.42
C ALA A 132 -53.85 -22.62 -26.31
N GLY A 133 -52.70 -22.57 -25.62
CA GLY A 133 -52.41 -21.56 -24.60
C GLY A 133 -53.30 -21.63 -23.35
N LYS A 134 -53.95 -22.77 -23.09
CA LYS A 134 -54.81 -22.96 -21.93
C LYS A 134 -54.11 -23.75 -20.82
N THR A 135 -54.62 -23.53 -19.62
CA THR A 135 -54.17 -24.18 -18.39
C THR A 135 -55.30 -25.08 -17.88
N VAL A 136 -54.97 -26.30 -17.48
CA VAL A 136 -55.94 -27.30 -16.99
C VAL A 136 -55.40 -27.97 -15.73
N THR A 137 -56.27 -28.12 -14.73
CA THR A 137 -55.98 -28.77 -13.45
C THR A 137 -56.46 -30.22 -13.44
N TYR A 138 -55.55 -31.12 -13.06
CA TYR A 138 -55.81 -32.56 -12.87
C TYR A 138 -55.73 -32.89 -11.38
N HIS A 139 -56.80 -33.44 -10.82
CA HIS A 139 -56.86 -33.76 -9.39
C HIS A 139 -56.29 -35.16 -9.14
N CYS A 140 -55.30 -35.27 -8.24
CA CYS A 140 -54.59 -36.51 -7.92
C CYS A 140 -54.98 -37.09 -6.56
N HIS A 141 -55.96 -36.50 -5.86
CA HIS A 141 -56.59 -37.07 -4.66
C HIS A 141 -55.61 -37.43 -3.52
N GLY A 142 -54.54 -36.64 -3.34
CA GLY A 142 -53.57 -36.83 -2.25
C GLY A 142 -52.60 -37.99 -2.51
N MET A 143 -52.32 -38.32 -3.77
CA MET A 143 -51.32 -39.32 -4.13
C MET A 143 -49.94 -38.96 -3.55
N GLU A 144 -49.38 -39.86 -2.76
CA GLU A 144 -48.05 -39.70 -2.19
C GLU A 144 -46.97 -39.88 -3.29
N GLY A 145 -46.09 -38.89 -3.42
CA GLY A 145 -44.94 -39.01 -4.31
C GLY A 145 -43.90 -37.90 -4.15
N ARG A 146 -42.65 -38.26 -4.39
CA ARG A 146 -41.51 -37.34 -4.57
C ARG A 146 -41.34 -36.91 -6.04
N TYR A 147 -41.68 -37.79 -6.98
CA TYR A 147 -41.51 -37.54 -8.41
C TYR A 147 -42.85 -37.42 -9.10
N VAL A 148 -42.99 -36.37 -9.93
CA VAL A 148 -44.11 -36.23 -10.86
C VAL A 148 -43.57 -36.26 -12.28
N THR A 149 -44.06 -37.20 -13.07
CA THR A 149 -43.61 -37.44 -14.45
C THR A 149 -44.78 -37.27 -15.41
N ILE A 150 -44.57 -36.49 -16.47
CA ILE A 150 -45.46 -36.38 -17.63
C ILE A 150 -44.80 -37.11 -18.79
N SER A 151 -45.44 -38.15 -19.32
CA SER A 151 -44.90 -38.91 -20.44
C SER A 151 -45.97 -39.33 -21.43
N ILE A 152 -45.56 -39.63 -22.66
CA ILE A 152 -46.49 -40.05 -23.72
C ILE A 152 -45.93 -41.27 -24.43
N ASN A 153 -46.72 -42.34 -24.53
CA ASN A 153 -46.27 -43.58 -25.16
C ASN A 153 -46.43 -43.55 -26.70
N LYS A 154 -45.81 -42.56 -27.36
CA LYS A 154 -45.87 -42.32 -28.82
C LYS A 154 -44.53 -41.76 -29.33
N ASN A 155 -44.36 -41.71 -30.65
CA ASN A 155 -43.24 -41.00 -31.30
C ASN A 155 -43.63 -39.54 -31.54
N ILE A 156 -43.24 -38.63 -30.63
CA ILE A 156 -43.62 -37.22 -30.68
C ILE A 156 -42.64 -36.38 -29.84
N ASN A 157 -42.83 -35.07 -29.79
CA ASN A 157 -42.18 -34.15 -28.86
C ASN A 157 -43.17 -33.66 -27.78
N ILE A 158 -42.68 -33.36 -26.58
CA ILE A 158 -43.44 -32.67 -25.53
C ILE A 158 -42.96 -31.23 -25.43
N HIS A 159 -43.89 -30.29 -25.39
CA HIS A 159 -43.60 -28.90 -25.07
C HIS A 159 -44.72 -28.29 -24.23
N LEU A 160 -44.41 -27.93 -22.99
CA LEU A 160 -45.34 -27.27 -22.07
C LEU A 160 -44.68 -26.01 -21.53
N CYS A 161 -45.51 -25.07 -21.11
CA CYS A 161 -45.06 -23.75 -20.67
C CYS A 161 -45.11 -23.58 -19.16
N GLU A 162 -45.90 -24.39 -18.45
CA GLU A 162 -45.83 -24.45 -16.98
C GLU A 162 -46.49 -25.75 -16.49
N VAL A 163 -45.96 -26.32 -15.41
CA VAL A 163 -46.43 -27.48 -14.68
C VAL A 163 -46.34 -27.17 -13.18
N GLU A 164 -47.47 -26.83 -12.58
CA GLU A 164 -47.57 -26.54 -11.15
C GLU A 164 -48.08 -27.78 -10.42
N ILE A 165 -47.55 -28.04 -9.22
CA ILE A 165 -47.93 -29.19 -8.41
C ILE A 165 -48.37 -28.66 -7.06
N TYR A 166 -49.64 -28.83 -6.73
CA TYR A 166 -50.19 -28.39 -5.47
C TYR A 166 -50.23 -29.55 -4.48
N ALA A 167 -49.75 -29.29 -3.27
CA ALA A 167 -49.84 -30.19 -2.14
C ALA A 167 -49.93 -29.37 -0.84
N PRO A 168 -50.47 -29.96 0.23
CA PRO A 168 -50.30 -29.41 1.57
C PRO A 168 -48.81 -29.25 1.92
N VAL A 169 -48.49 -28.20 2.69
CA VAL A 169 -47.13 -27.96 3.21
C VAL A 169 -46.62 -29.23 3.91
N ALA A 170 -45.55 -29.83 3.37
CA ALA A 170 -45.06 -31.13 3.81
C ALA A 170 -44.29 -31.07 5.14
N HIS A 171 -44.32 -32.18 5.89
CA HIS A 171 -43.66 -32.33 7.18
C HIS A 171 -42.49 -33.33 7.18
N GLU A 172 -42.26 -34.06 6.08
CA GLU A 172 -41.17 -35.05 5.97
C GLU A 172 -40.18 -34.72 4.85
N ASP A 173 -39.03 -34.20 5.26
CA ASP A 173 -37.88 -33.91 4.44
C ASP A 173 -37.12 -35.19 4.03
N VAL A 174 -36.61 -35.26 2.80
CA VAL A 174 -35.80 -36.39 2.34
C VAL A 174 -34.34 -35.98 2.36
N ASP A 175 -33.50 -36.70 3.10
CA ASP A 175 -32.06 -36.45 3.11
C ASP A 175 -31.40 -36.90 1.79
N GLU A 176 -31.22 -35.98 0.84
CA GLU A 176 -30.57 -36.30 -0.44
C GLU A 176 -29.07 -36.56 -0.29
N CYS A 177 -28.44 -36.11 0.79
CA CYS A 177 -27.02 -36.31 1.03
C CYS A 177 -26.67 -37.78 1.31
N ALA A 178 -27.65 -38.59 1.71
CA ALA A 178 -27.49 -40.04 1.83
C ALA A 178 -27.16 -40.74 0.49
N GLU A 179 -27.46 -40.11 -0.65
CA GLU A 179 -27.25 -40.68 -1.99
C GLU A 179 -25.97 -40.18 -2.69
N ASN A 180 -25.08 -39.48 -1.98
CA ASN A 180 -23.80 -38.94 -2.49
C ASN A 180 -23.95 -38.06 -3.75
N THR A 181 -24.92 -37.15 -3.70
CA THR A 181 -25.33 -36.25 -4.80
C THR A 181 -24.31 -35.19 -5.21
N CYS A 182 -23.41 -34.77 -4.32
CA CYS A 182 -22.50 -33.64 -4.55
C CYS A 182 -21.18 -33.96 -5.28
N GLY A 183 -20.91 -35.24 -5.55
CA GLY A 183 -19.68 -35.66 -6.24
C GLY A 183 -18.40 -35.57 -5.38
N THR A 184 -17.24 -35.84 -5.98
CA THR A 184 -15.95 -35.86 -5.25
C THR A 184 -15.46 -34.46 -4.87
N TYR A 185 -14.71 -34.36 -3.76
CA TYR A 185 -14.17 -33.11 -3.20
C TYR A 185 -15.24 -32.09 -2.77
N SER A 186 -16.42 -32.58 -2.41
CA SER A 186 -17.53 -31.78 -1.90
C SER A 186 -18.10 -32.36 -0.61
N GLU A 187 -18.78 -31.51 0.16
CA GLU A 187 -19.63 -31.86 1.29
C GLU A 187 -21.08 -31.51 0.96
N CYS A 188 -21.99 -32.44 1.24
CA CYS A 188 -23.43 -32.24 1.08
C CYS A 188 -24.06 -31.81 2.39
N TYR A 189 -24.93 -30.80 2.33
CA TYR A 189 -25.71 -30.32 3.47
C TYR A 189 -27.20 -30.39 3.14
N ASN A 190 -27.92 -31.22 3.89
CA ASN A 190 -29.37 -31.37 3.76
C ASN A 190 -30.11 -30.19 4.42
N THR A 191 -31.17 -29.72 3.79
CA THR A 191 -32.03 -28.63 4.28
C THR A 191 -33.50 -29.00 4.09
N PRO A 192 -34.45 -28.44 4.86
CA PRO A 192 -35.86 -28.79 4.68
C PRO A 192 -36.35 -28.51 3.24
N GLY A 193 -36.65 -29.57 2.50
CA GLY A 193 -37.14 -29.56 1.12
C GLY A 193 -36.07 -29.29 0.05
N SER A 194 -34.77 -29.37 0.38
CA SER A 194 -33.66 -29.15 -0.56
C SER A 194 -32.30 -29.58 0.01
N TYR A 195 -31.24 -29.52 -0.79
CA TYR A 195 -29.88 -29.67 -0.29
C TYR A 195 -28.95 -28.73 -1.05
N TYR A 196 -27.77 -28.49 -0.50
CA TYR A 196 -26.71 -27.78 -1.21
C TYR A 196 -25.35 -28.43 -0.99
N CYS A 197 -24.49 -28.23 -1.98
CA CYS A 197 -23.14 -28.79 -1.99
C CYS A 197 -22.11 -27.67 -1.79
N ILE A 198 -21.08 -27.96 -1.01
CA ILE A 198 -19.94 -27.05 -0.82
C ILE A 198 -18.66 -27.80 -1.19
N CYS A 199 -17.79 -27.17 -1.98
CA CYS A 199 -16.46 -27.71 -2.21
C CYS A 199 -15.59 -27.68 -0.95
N LEU A 200 -14.69 -28.66 -0.84
CA LEU A 200 -13.65 -28.67 0.19
C LEU A 200 -12.64 -27.52 -0.02
N ASP A 201 -11.90 -27.17 1.02
CA ASP A 201 -10.89 -26.11 0.98
C ASP A 201 -9.88 -26.36 -0.16
N GLY A 202 -9.62 -25.33 -0.96
CA GLY A 202 -8.75 -25.41 -2.15
C GLY A 202 -9.46 -25.82 -3.44
N TYR A 203 -10.74 -26.16 -3.38
CA TYR A 203 -11.58 -26.47 -4.54
C TYR A 203 -12.72 -25.47 -4.69
N ILE A 204 -13.12 -25.19 -5.94
CA ILE A 204 -14.26 -24.34 -6.27
C ILE A 204 -15.17 -25.05 -7.29
N ALA A 205 -16.43 -24.61 -7.39
CA ALA A 205 -17.38 -25.18 -8.33
C ALA A 205 -16.99 -24.85 -9.78
N SER A 206 -17.02 -25.86 -10.65
CA SER A 206 -16.64 -25.74 -12.06
C SER A 206 -17.57 -24.85 -12.89
N SER A 207 -18.81 -24.66 -12.43
CA SER A 207 -19.85 -23.85 -13.07
C SER A 207 -19.87 -22.38 -12.62
N GLY A 208 -18.96 -21.96 -11.74
CA GLY A 208 -18.96 -20.62 -11.15
C GLY A 208 -19.49 -20.62 -9.70
N LEU A 209 -20.45 -19.74 -9.38
CA LEU A 209 -21.00 -19.61 -8.02
C LEU A 209 -22.28 -20.41 -7.76
N THR A 210 -22.99 -20.81 -8.82
CA THR A 210 -24.26 -21.54 -8.72
C THR A 210 -24.04 -23.03 -8.92
N TRP A 211 -24.64 -23.83 -8.04
CA TRP A 211 -24.55 -25.29 -8.11
C TRP A 211 -25.66 -25.86 -9.00
N GLU A 212 -25.27 -26.48 -10.10
CA GLU A 212 -26.15 -27.27 -10.96
C GLU A 212 -25.91 -28.77 -10.74
N ASP A 213 -26.93 -29.48 -10.26
CA ASP A 213 -26.85 -30.90 -9.95
C ASP A 213 -26.47 -31.76 -11.17
N GLY A 214 -25.45 -32.60 -11.00
CA GLY A 214 -24.96 -33.53 -12.05
C GLY A 214 -24.17 -32.86 -13.17
N VAL A 215 -24.02 -31.54 -13.13
CA VAL A 215 -23.20 -30.75 -14.06
C VAL A 215 -21.98 -30.17 -13.32
N THR A 216 -22.21 -29.68 -12.10
CA THR A 216 -21.20 -29.01 -11.29
C THR A 216 -20.33 -30.03 -10.55
N VAL A 217 -19.02 -29.84 -10.64
CA VAL A 217 -18.02 -30.61 -9.89
C VAL A 217 -17.04 -29.67 -9.20
N CYS A 218 -16.48 -30.10 -8.08
CA CYS A 218 -15.45 -29.35 -7.38
C CYS A 218 -14.08 -29.63 -8.02
N THR A 219 -13.43 -28.58 -8.54
CA THR A 219 -12.14 -28.65 -9.21
C THR A 219 -11.16 -27.64 -8.61
N SER A 220 -9.85 -27.89 -8.79
CA SER A 220 -8.83 -26.98 -8.30
C SER A 220 -8.77 -25.71 -9.16
N SER A 221 -8.31 -24.60 -8.58
CA SER A 221 -8.14 -23.34 -9.31
C SER A 221 -7.18 -23.48 -10.50
N GLU A 222 -6.17 -24.34 -10.40
CA GLU A 222 -5.18 -24.59 -11.46
C GLU A 222 -5.80 -25.31 -12.66
N GLU A 223 -6.63 -26.32 -12.41
CA GLU A 223 -7.34 -27.06 -13.47
C GLU A 223 -8.37 -26.18 -14.17
N ILE A 224 -9.10 -25.35 -13.41
CA ILE A 224 -10.05 -24.39 -13.98
C ILE A 224 -9.32 -23.44 -14.91
N LEU A 225 -8.26 -22.78 -14.43
CA LEU A 225 -7.48 -21.86 -15.26
C LEU A 225 -6.90 -22.55 -16.51
N ALA A 226 -6.48 -23.81 -16.39
CA ALA A 226 -5.97 -24.59 -17.52
C ALA A 226 -7.04 -24.86 -18.60
N SER A 227 -8.30 -25.05 -18.20
CA SER A 227 -9.44 -25.34 -19.08
C SER A 227 -10.01 -24.11 -19.81
N LEU A 228 -9.69 -22.90 -19.35
CA LEU A 228 -10.24 -21.65 -19.92
C LEU A 228 -9.59 -21.28 -21.26
N ASN A 229 -10.44 -20.86 -22.20
CA ASN A 229 -10.07 -20.33 -23.51
C ASN A 229 -10.43 -18.84 -23.58
N PRO A 230 -9.54 -17.93 -23.13
CA PRO A 230 -9.82 -16.50 -23.12
C PRO A 230 -9.80 -15.90 -24.55
N PRO A 231 -10.49 -14.77 -24.78
CA PRO A 231 -10.39 -14.00 -26.01
C PRO A 231 -8.98 -13.41 -26.22
N GLU A 232 -8.62 -13.08 -27.46
CA GLU A 232 -7.28 -12.56 -27.81
C GLU A 232 -6.91 -11.32 -26.97
N GLY A 233 -5.75 -11.37 -26.32
CA GLY A 233 -5.21 -10.26 -25.51
C GLY A 233 -5.58 -10.29 -24.02
N GLN A 234 -6.42 -11.23 -23.56
CA GLN A 234 -6.78 -11.37 -22.15
C GLN A 234 -6.09 -12.57 -21.47
N SER A 235 -5.62 -12.38 -20.24
CA SER A 235 -5.05 -13.49 -19.46
C SER A 235 -6.16 -14.40 -18.90
N ARG A 236 -5.83 -15.68 -18.66
CA ARG A 236 -6.77 -16.67 -18.11
C ARG A 236 -7.32 -16.26 -16.75
N GLU A 237 -6.48 -15.65 -15.92
CA GLU A 237 -6.83 -15.12 -14.60
C GLU A 237 -7.84 -13.99 -14.71
N MET A 238 -7.58 -13.01 -15.60
CA MET A 238 -8.50 -11.88 -15.78
C MET A 238 -9.83 -12.33 -16.38
N PHE A 239 -9.81 -13.32 -17.28
CA PHE A 239 -11.02 -13.92 -17.83
C PHE A 239 -11.86 -14.63 -16.75
N PHE A 240 -11.21 -15.43 -15.90
CA PHE A 240 -11.87 -16.06 -14.74
C PHE A 240 -12.53 -15.03 -13.82
N LEU A 241 -11.80 -13.96 -13.45
CA LEU A 241 -12.36 -12.88 -12.62
C LEU A 241 -13.56 -12.21 -13.30
N CYS A 242 -13.52 -12.01 -14.63
CA CYS A 242 -14.64 -11.44 -15.40
C CYS A 242 -15.90 -12.29 -15.34
N GLU A 243 -15.80 -13.60 -15.56
CA GLU A 243 -16.96 -14.49 -15.47
C GLU A 243 -17.50 -14.53 -14.04
N LEU A 244 -16.64 -14.58 -13.03
CA LEU A 244 -17.07 -14.58 -11.63
C LEU A 244 -17.81 -13.30 -11.23
N ASN A 245 -17.31 -12.14 -11.65
CA ASN A 245 -18.00 -10.87 -11.41
C ASN A 245 -19.33 -10.80 -12.16
N LYS A 246 -19.41 -11.36 -13.37
CA LYS A 246 -20.63 -11.41 -14.17
C LYS A 246 -21.71 -12.25 -13.50
N ASP A 247 -21.36 -13.38 -12.90
CA ASP A 247 -22.29 -14.20 -12.12
C ASP A 247 -22.89 -13.44 -10.95
N LEU A 248 -22.07 -12.67 -10.21
CA LEU A 248 -22.51 -11.85 -9.08
C LEU A 248 -23.40 -10.68 -9.52
N VAL A 249 -23.06 -10.02 -10.63
CA VAL A 249 -23.84 -8.89 -11.16
C VAL A 249 -25.18 -9.35 -11.72
N ASN A 250 -25.23 -10.50 -12.38
CA ASN A 250 -26.47 -11.06 -12.93
C ASN A 250 -27.40 -11.60 -11.84
N ASN A 251 -26.87 -12.00 -10.68
CA ASN A 251 -27.62 -12.56 -9.56
C ASN A 251 -27.42 -11.73 -8.27
N PRO A 252 -27.91 -10.48 -8.19
CA PRO A 252 -27.65 -9.59 -7.06
C PRO A 252 -28.27 -10.07 -5.73
N ASP A 253 -29.31 -10.90 -5.80
CA ASP A 253 -30.01 -11.45 -4.64
C ASP A 253 -29.48 -12.82 -4.21
N ILE A 254 -28.44 -13.35 -4.88
CA ILE A 254 -27.84 -14.63 -4.54
C ILE A 254 -27.47 -14.70 -3.06
N VAL A 255 -27.75 -15.84 -2.46
CA VAL A 255 -27.34 -16.17 -1.09
C VAL A 255 -26.44 -17.38 -1.18
N LEU A 256 -25.22 -17.25 -0.65
CA LEU A 256 -24.21 -18.31 -0.71
C LEU A 256 -23.88 -18.81 0.70
N PRO A 257 -23.63 -20.12 0.86
CA PRO A 257 -23.09 -20.66 2.10
C PRO A 257 -21.75 -20.01 2.46
N GLU A 258 -21.47 -19.89 3.76
CA GLU A 258 -20.25 -19.26 4.27
C GLU A 258 -18.98 -19.83 3.67
N LYS A 259 -18.90 -21.16 3.60
CA LYS A 259 -17.74 -21.90 3.13
C LYS A 259 -17.52 -21.75 1.61
N ALA A 260 -18.60 -21.56 0.84
CA ALA A 260 -18.50 -21.25 -0.58
C ALA A 260 -17.89 -19.85 -0.81
N VAL A 261 -18.32 -18.85 -0.02
CA VAL A 261 -17.77 -17.49 -0.07
C VAL A 261 -16.31 -17.46 0.35
N THR A 262 -15.93 -18.17 1.43
CA THR A 262 -14.53 -18.22 1.86
C THR A 262 -13.64 -18.89 0.84
N ASN A 263 -14.10 -19.98 0.21
CA ASN A 263 -13.32 -20.66 -0.82
C ASN A 263 -13.12 -19.76 -2.03
N ALA A 264 -14.19 -19.15 -2.54
CA ALA A 264 -14.11 -18.21 -3.66
C ALA A 264 -13.17 -17.03 -3.36
N LEU A 265 -13.30 -16.38 -2.19
CA LEU A 265 -12.41 -15.29 -1.77
C LEU A 265 -10.95 -15.75 -1.66
N SER A 266 -10.70 -16.92 -1.08
CA SER A 266 -9.34 -17.47 -0.95
C SER A 266 -8.70 -17.75 -2.30
N THR A 267 -9.47 -18.26 -3.26
CA THR A 267 -9.03 -18.53 -4.63
C THR A 267 -8.73 -17.25 -5.39
N ILE A 268 -9.56 -16.21 -5.26
CA ILE A 268 -9.29 -14.91 -5.89
C ILE A 268 -7.97 -14.33 -5.36
N ILE A 269 -7.75 -14.40 -4.03
CA ILE A 269 -6.52 -13.91 -3.42
C ILE A 269 -5.31 -14.72 -3.91
N SER A 270 -5.38 -16.06 -3.94
CA SER A 270 -4.25 -16.88 -4.41
C SER A 270 -3.93 -16.67 -5.89
N ILE A 271 -4.95 -16.52 -6.75
CA ILE A 271 -4.78 -16.18 -8.17
C ILE A 271 -4.06 -14.83 -8.30
N THR A 272 -4.38 -13.86 -7.44
CA THR A 272 -3.75 -12.54 -7.48
C THR A 272 -2.31 -12.54 -6.99
N GLU A 273 -1.91 -13.46 -6.11
CA GLU A 273 -0.51 -13.61 -5.70
C GLU A 273 0.41 -14.06 -6.84
N ASN A 274 -0.14 -14.76 -7.83
CA ASN A 274 0.58 -15.19 -9.04
C ASN A 274 0.71 -14.10 -10.10
N ILE A 275 0.02 -12.97 -9.94
CA ILE A 275 0.11 -11.84 -10.87
C ILE A 275 1.38 -11.04 -10.51
N SER A 276 2.44 -11.27 -11.31
CA SER A 276 3.75 -10.63 -11.10
C SER A 276 3.66 -9.10 -10.99
N PRO A 277 4.38 -8.48 -10.03
CA PRO A 277 4.47 -7.02 -9.89
C PRO A 277 5.14 -6.30 -11.08
N ASP A 278 5.71 -7.04 -12.05
CA ASP A 278 6.32 -6.50 -13.27
C ASP A 278 5.32 -6.16 -14.40
N LYS A 279 4.01 -6.33 -14.18
CA LYS A 279 2.99 -5.88 -15.16
C LYS A 279 2.87 -4.35 -15.15
N ALA A 280 2.39 -3.79 -16.26
CA ALA A 280 2.15 -2.35 -16.38
C ALA A 280 1.22 -1.86 -15.24
N LYS A 281 1.49 -0.66 -14.71
CA LYS A 281 0.73 -0.03 -13.60
C LYS A 281 -0.79 -0.04 -13.85
N GLU A 282 -1.20 0.08 -15.10
CA GLU A 282 -2.60 0.04 -15.54
C GLU A 282 -3.27 -1.35 -15.37
N ASP A 283 -2.54 -2.43 -15.64
CA ASP A 283 -3.08 -3.80 -15.51
C ASP A 283 -3.24 -4.20 -14.03
N GLN A 284 -2.34 -3.72 -13.17
CA GLN A 284 -2.41 -3.92 -11.72
C GLN A 284 -3.66 -3.25 -11.13
N VAL A 285 -3.94 -2.01 -11.54
CA VAL A 285 -5.15 -1.26 -11.16
C VAL A 285 -6.42 -2.00 -11.57
N LYS A 286 -6.50 -2.42 -12.85
CA LYS A 286 -7.67 -3.14 -13.38
C LYS A 286 -7.94 -4.41 -12.59
N THR A 287 -6.88 -5.16 -12.30
CA THR A 287 -6.96 -6.39 -11.49
C THR A 287 -7.44 -6.08 -10.07
N ALA A 288 -6.87 -5.06 -9.43
CA ALA A 288 -7.20 -4.70 -8.04
C ALA A 288 -8.68 -4.28 -7.90
N ASN A 289 -9.18 -3.42 -8.79
CA ASN A 289 -10.59 -3.02 -8.77
C ASN A 289 -11.52 -4.22 -8.99
N MET A 290 -11.14 -5.14 -9.89
CA MET A 290 -11.92 -6.33 -10.14
C MET A 290 -12.03 -7.23 -8.90
N VAL A 291 -10.91 -7.44 -8.21
CA VAL A 291 -10.85 -8.23 -6.97
C VAL A 291 -11.69 -7.58 -5.86
N LEU A 292 -11.63 -6.25 -5.71
CA LEU A 292 -12.44 -5.53 -4.73
C LEU A 292 -13.95 -5.66 -5.02
N ARG A 293 -14.37 -5.52 -6.28
CA ARG A 293 -15.78 -5.67 -6.69
C ARG A 293 -16.31 -7.07 -6.47
N ILE A 294 -15.55 -8.10 -6.85
CA ILE A 294 -15.93 -9.49 -6.61
C ILE A 294 -16.00 -9.77 -5.10
N SER A 295 -15.05 -9.24 -4.33
CA SER A 295 -15.04 -9.38 -2.87
C SER A 295 -16.29 -8.77 -2.24
N GLU A 296 -16.67 -7.56 -2.66
CA GLU A 296 -17.91 -6.91 -2.22
C GLU A 296 -19.15 -7.74 -2.58
N GLY A 297 -19.22 -8.27 -3.80
CA GLY A 297 -20.33 -9.12 -4.26
C GLY A 297 -20.46 -10.43 -3.47
N LEU A 298 -19.35 -11.13 -3.24
CA LEU A 298 -19.31 -12.37 -2.45
C LEU A 298 -19.72 -12.13 -1.00
N VAL A 299 -19.27 -11.02 -0.41
CA VAL A 299 -19.65 -10.61 0.93
C VAL A 299 -21.13 -10.25 1.01
N SER A 300 -21.67 -9.60 -0.03
CA SER A 300 -23.11 -9.32 -0.13
C SER A 300 -23.94 -10.62 -0.20
N ALA A 301 -23.41 -11.68 -0.82
CA ALA A 301 -24.04 -12.99 -0.89
C ALA A 301 -24.09 -13.73 0.46
N LEU A 302 -23.31 -13.33 1.48
CA LEU A 302 -23.42 -13.86 2.84
C LEU A 302 -24.68 -13.37 3.57
N VAL A 303 -25.31 -12.31 3.06
CA VAL A 303 -26.41 -11.63 3.73
C VAL A 303 -27.74 -12.20 3.25
N GLU A 304 -28.41 -12.94 4.11
CA GLU A 304 -29.78 -13.41 3.89
C GLU A 304 -30.79 -12.28 4.12
N PRO A 305 -31.66 -11.97 3.15
CA PRO A 305 -32.81 -11.09 3.37
C PRO A 305 -33.91 -11.87 4.11
N LYS A 306 -33.67 -12.29 5.37
CA LYS A 306 -34.67 -13.10 6.10
C LYS A 306 -36.01 -12.38 6.21
N SER A 307 -37.09 -13.10 5.88
CA SER A 307 -38.49 -12.65 5.91
C SER A 307 -39.19 -12.82 7.25
N GLN A 308 -38.57 -13.38 8.30
CA GLN A 308 -39.29 -13.65 9.56
C GLN A 308 -38.56 -13.16 10.82
N GLU A 309 -39.38 -12.57 11.69
CA GLU A 309 -39.17 -11.96 13.02
C GLU A 309 -38.84 -10.46 13.11
N ASN A 310 -39.64 -9.79 13.95
CA ASN A 310 -39.62 -8.35 14.23
C ASN A 310 -38.49 -8.01 15.23
N ASN A 311 -37.69 -6.99 14.92
CA ASN A 311 -36.69 -6.36 15.81
C ASN A 311 -35.54 -7.27 16.31
N THR A 312 -34.76 -7.87 15.40
CA THR A 312 -33.56 -8.64 15.76
C THR A 312 -32.31 -8.12 15.06
N GLU A 313 -31.23 -7.90 15.83
CA GLU A 313 -29.86 -7.73 15.31
C GLU A 313 -29.25 -9.13 15.20
N SER A 314 -28.75 -9.49 14.02
CA SER A 314 -28.02 -10.75 13.84
C SER A 314 -26.61 -10.49 13.34
N ARG A 315 -25.65 -11.22 13.90
CA ARG A 315 -24.22 -11.09 13.61
C ARG A 315 -23.68 -12.40 13.08
N LYS A 316 -22.93 -12.32 11.98
CA LYS A 316 -22.17 -13.44 11.41
C LYS A 316 -20.70 -13.07 11.33
N THR A 317 -19.83 -13.95 11.78
CA THR A 317 -18.38 -13.74 11.71
C THR A 317 -17.76 -14.92 10.99
N VAL A 318 -17.02 -14.62 9.93
CA VAL A 318 -16.33 -15.60 9.10
C VAL A 318 -14.83 -15.38 9.28
N LYS A 319 -14.08 -16.44 9.59
CA LYS A 319 -12.64 -16.35 9.88
C LYS A 319 -11.86 -17.37 9.07
N THR A 320 -10.80 -16.91 8.41
CA THR A 320 -9.76 -17.76 7.80
C THR A 320 -8.38 -17.21 8.20
N PRO A 321 -7.27 -17.89 7.88
CA PRO A 321 -5.93 -17.38 8.17
C PRO A 321 -5.65 -16.01 7.50
N THR A 322 -6.16 -15.80 6.29
CA THR A 322 -5.87 -14.62 5.47
C THR A 322 -6.93 -13.52 5.59
N MET A 323 -8.16 -13.83 5.99
CA MET A 323 -9.26 -12.85 6.07
C MET A 323 -10.17 -13.05 7.28
N GLU A 324 -10.78 -11.97 7.74
CA GLU A 324 -11.89 -11.98 8.69
C GLU A 324 -13.01 -11.06 8.19
N ILE A 325 -14.25 -11.56 8.20
CA ILE A 325 -15.43 -10.83 7.77
C ILE A 325 -16.40 -10.81 8.94
N ASN A 326 -16.90 -9.63 9.26
CA ASN A 326 -17.93 -9.44 10.27
C ASN A 326 -19.14 -8.76 9.64
N VAL A 327 -20.27 -9.44 9.66
CA VAL A 327 -21.55 -9.00 9.11
C VAL A 327 -22.47 -8.69 10.27
N VAL A 328 -23.06 -7.50 10.25
CA VAL A 328 -24.15 -7.11 11.15
C VAL A 328 -25.36 -6.78 10.31
N SER A 329 -26.47 -7.44 10.64
CA SER A 329 -27.77 -7.23 10.00
C SER A 329 -28.73 -6.67 11.03
N LEU A 330 -29.48 -5.65 10.64
CA LEU A 330 -30.43 -4.97 11.50
C LEU A 330 -31.76 -4.84 10.77
N LYS A 331 -32.82 -5.42 11.35
CA LYS A 331 -34.18 -5.33 10.84
C LYS A 331 -35.13 -4.92 11.96
N GLY A 332 -35.84 -3.82 11.78
CA GLY A 332 -36.74 -3.23 12.77
C GLY A 332 -36.25 -1.88 13.31
N ASN A 333 -36.99 -1.34 14.27
CA ASN A 333 -36.80 0.03 14.76
C ASN A 333 -35.91 0.04 16.02
N MET A 334 -34.67 -0.40 15.86
CA MET A 334 -33.66 -0.33 16.93
C MET A 334 -32.99 1.05 16.99
N THR A 335 -32.41 1.40 18.14
CA THR A 335 -31.68 2.65 18.35
C THR A 335 -30.32 2.35 18.96
N GLY A 336 -29.23 2.84 18.33
CA GLY A 336 -27.88 2.67 18.86
C GLY A 336 -26.82 2.63 17.77
N MET A 337 -25.56 2.67 18.21
CA MET A 337 -24.39 2.45 17.35
C MET A 337 -24.10 0.95 17.28
N SER A 338 -23.83 0.45 16.07
CA SER A 338 -23.36 -0.90 15.82
C SER A 338 -21.84 -0.89 15.64
N ALA A 339 -21.14 -1.75 16.38
CA ALA A 339 -19.70 -1.94 16.24
C ALA A 339 -19.40 -3.25 15.49
N LEU A 340 -18.60 -3.18 14.43
CA LEU A 340 -18.12 -4.34 13.66
C LEU A 340 -16.62 -4.49 13.90
N VAL A 341 -16.13 -5.74 14.00
CA VAL A 341 -14.71 -6.02 14.28
C VAL A 341 -14.18 -7.10 13.34
N ALA A 342 -13.04 -6.84 12.69
CA ALA A 342 -12.36 -7.80 11.80
C ALA A 342 -10.83 -7.66 11.94
N LYS A 343 -10.12 -8.74 12.26
CA LYS A 343 -8.68 -8.78 12.57
C LYS A 343 -8.23 -7.70 13.57
N GLY A 344 -9.07 -7.43 14.57
CA GLY A 344 -8.85 -6.40 15.58
C GLY A 344 -9.27 -4.98 15.13
N ASN A 345 -9.33 -4.69 13.83
CA ASN A 345 -9.83 -3.41 13.33
C ASN A 345 -11.34 -3.28 13.62
N MET A 346 -11.80 -2.07 13.93
CA MET A 346 -13.18 -1.83 14.35
C MET A 346 -13.82 -0.71 13.54
N MET A 347 -15.09 -0.88 13.19
CA MET A 347 -15.95 0.12 12.56
C MET A 347 -17.13 0.41 13.47
N THR A 348 -17.45 1.69 13.69
CA THR A 348 -18.60 2.11 14.47
C THR A 348 -19.56 2.93 13.60
N ILE A 349 -20.77 2.43 13.40
CA ILE A 349 -21.77 2.99 12.48
C ILE A 349 -23.15 3.08 13.14
N ASN A 350 -23.90 4.15 12.87
CA ASN A 350 -25.30 4.28 13.25
C ASN A 350 -26.19 3.52 12.25
N LEU A 351 -26.15 2.18 12.30
CA LEU A 351 -26.86 1.32 11.35
C LEU A 351 -28.39 1.49 11.47
N ALA A 352 -28.89 1.84 12.65
CA ALA A 352 -30.29 2.18 12.88
C ALA A 352 -30.77 3.37 12.04
N ALA A 353 -29.96 4.42 11.93
CA ALA A 353 -30.30 5.58 11.10
C ALA A 353 -30.31 5.23 9.60
N VAL A 354 -29.39 4.37 9.15
CA VAL A 354 -29.39 3.84 7.77
C VAL A 354 -30.64 2.99 7.52
N ALA A 355 -31.03 2.15 8.47
CA ALA A 355 -32.23 1.30 8.36
C ALA A 355 -33.52 2.12 8.23
N LYS A 356 -33.63 3.26 8.93
CA LYS A 356 -34.77 4.18 8.81
C LYS A 356 -34.96 4.70 7.38
N ASN A 357 -33.87 4.94 6.66
CA ASN A 357 -33.90 5.39 5.27
C ASN A 357 -34.11 4.24 4.27
N ASN A 358 -34.12 2.98 4.73
CA ASN A 358 -34.17 1.77 3.90
C ASN A 358 -35.29 0.81 4.35
N ASN A 359 -36.51 1.32 4.51
CA ASN A 359 -37.71 0.53 4.87
C ASN A 359 -37.57 -0.29 6.16
N GLY A 360 -36.74 0.17 7.11
CA GLY A 360 -36.56 -0.49 8.40
C GLY A 360 -35.55 -1.65 8.39
N SER A 361 -34.75 -1.80 7.34
CA SER A 361 -33.66 -2.79 7.28
C SER A 361 -32.37 -2.17 6.78
N ALA A 362 -31.25 -2.50 7.41
CA ALA A 362 -29.92 -2.19 6.91
C ALA A 362 -28.93 -3.29 7.29
N PHE A 363 -27.92 -3.45 6.44
CA PHE A 363 -26.86 -4.44 6.60
C PHE A 363 -25.54 -3.70 6.49
N ALA A 364 -24.60 -4.01 7.38
CA ALA A 364 -23.24 -3.50 7.31
C ALA A 364 -22.26 -4.67 7.37
N VAL A 365 -21.21 -4.56 6.58
CA VAL A 365 -20.10 -5.51 6.63
C VAL A 365 -18.79 -4.78 6.80
N LEU A 366 -17.95 -5.32 7.68
CA LEU A 366 -16.55 -4.99 7.78
C LEU A 366 -15.74 -6.24 7.44
N MET A 367 -14.82 -6.09 6.48
CA MET A 367 -13.92 -7.15 6.04
C MET A 367 -12.48 -6.67 6.19
N SER A 368 -11.60 -7.52 6.67
CA SER A 368 -10.15 -7.27 6.75
C SER A 368 -9.42 -8.39 6.02
N VAL A 369 -8.61 -8.04 5.03
CA VAL A 369 -7.89 -9.02 4.19
C VAL A 369 -6.40 -8.75 4.25
N SER A 370 -5.63 -9.81 4.48
CA SER A 370 -4.18 -9.80 4.34
C SER A 370 -3.78 -10.33 2.96
N GLY A 371 -2.79 -9.70 2.31
CA GLY A 371 -2.24 -10.15 1.03
C GLY A 371 -2.60 -9.29 -0.19
N VAL A 372 -3.73 -8.59 -0.15
CA VAL A 372 -4.16 -7.63 -1.22
C VAL A 372 -3.33 -6.34 -1.26
N GLU A 373 -2.45 -6.12 -0.27
CA GLU A 373 -1.53 -4.97 -0.20
C GLU A 373 -0.58 -4.88 -1.40
N LYS A 374 -0.23 -6.04 -1.99
CA LYS A 374 0.61 -6.09 -3.19
C LYS A 374 -0.11 -5.54 -4.42
N LEU A 375 -1.45 -5.65 -4.47
CA LEU A 375 -2.26 -5.12 -5.56
C LEU A 375 -2.50 -3.62 -5.37
N LEU A 376 -2.79 -3.20 -4.14
CA LEU A 376 -3.06 -1.80 -3.80
C LEU A 376 -1.80 -1.07 -3.32
N SER A 377 -0.76 -1.04 -4.17
CA SER A 377 0.54 -0.44 -3.87
C SER A 377 0.44 0.98 -3.26
N PRO A 378 1.30 1.35 -2.29
CA PRO A 378 1.37 2.73 -1.80
C PRO A 378 1.78 3.74 -2.89
N SER A 379 2.37 3.28 -4.00
CA SER A 379 2.73 4.12 -5.17
C SER A 379 1.52 4.72 -5.93
N PHE A 380 0.31 4.30 -5.57
CA PHE A 380 -0.93 4.91 -6.03
C PHE A 380 -1.35 6.12 -5.17
N PHE A 381 -0.51 6.56 -4.23
CA PHE A 381 -0.69 7.79 -3.48
C PHE A 381 0.33 8.83 -3.96
N GLU A 382 -0.11 10.04 -4.30
CA GLU A 382 0.78 11.12 -4.70
C GLU A 382 1.43 11.78 -3.47
N SER A 383 2.72 11.54 -3.26
CA SER A 383 3.49 12.04 -2.12
C SER A 383 4.96 12.26 -2.49
N GLU A 384 5.57 13.33 -1.97
CA GLU A 384 7.02 13.56 -2.07
C GLU A 384 7.83 12.70 -1.07
N ASN A 385 7.17 12.18 -0.03
CA ASN A 385 7.78 11.34 1.01
C ASN A 385 7.67 9.85 0.68
N VAL A 386 8.55 9.03 1.26
CA VAL A 386 8.47 7.57 1.16
C VAL A 386 7.21 7.09 1.87
N THR A 387 6.33 6.44 1.12
CA THR A 387 5.03 5.95 1.58
C THR A 387 5.03 4.43 1.71
N GLU A 388 4.65 3.93 2.88
CA GLU A 388 4.37 2.52 3.12
C GLU A 388 2.95 2.32 3.63
N ILE A 389 2.35 1.17 3.31
CA ILE A 389 1.09 0.74 3.93
C ILE A 389 1.38 0.30 5.37
N TYR A 390 0.65 0.88 6.32
CA TYR A 390 0.92 0.77 7.75
C TYR A 390 -0.15 0.00 8.54
N SER A 391 -1.23 -0.43 7.87
CA SER A 391 -2.30 -1.26 8.42
C SER A 391 -2.65 -2.43 7.50
N ASP A 392 -3.50 -3.35 7.97
CA ASP A 392 -4.25 -4.21 7.04
C ASP A 392 -5.22 -3.36 6.21
N ILE A 393 -5.58 -3.85 5.02
CA ILE A 393 -6.63 -3.24 4.21
C ILE A 393 -7.98 -3.67 4.75
N ILE A 394 -8.84 -2.70 5.03
CA ILE A 394 -10.21 -2.94 5.52
C ILE A 394 -11.21 -2.46 4.47
N THR A 395 -12.26 -3.23 4.24
CA THR A 395 -13.36 -2.87 3.34
C THR A 395 -14.64 -2.82 4.14
N ALA A 396 -15.38 -1.72 4.00
CA ALA A 396 -16.70 -1.54 4.58
C ALA A 396 -17.73 -1.29 3.50
N THR A 397 -18.88 -1.94 3.59
CA THR A 397 -19.99 -1.79 2.63
C THR A 397 -21.35 -1.99 3.29
N LEU A 398 -22.40 -1.46 2.64
CA LEU A 398 -23.80 -1.66 3.00
C LEU A 398 -24.46 -2.56 1.95
N PRO A 399 -24.34 -3.89 2.06
CA PRO A 399 -24.91 -4.80 1.08
C PRO A 399 -26.45 -4.74 1.11
N LYS A 400 -27.09 -5.11 -0.01
CA LYS A 400 -28.56 -5.17 -0.17
C LYS A 400 -29.30 -3.91 0.31
N THR A 401 -28.65 -2.74 0.24
CA THR A 401 -29.14 -1.44 0.71
C THR A 401 -29.28 -0.46 -0.46
N LYS A 402 -30.47 0.16 -0.61
CA LYS A 402 -30.77 1.07 -1.74
C LYS A 402 -30.21 2.47 -1.52
N HIS A 403 -30.48 3.07 -0.37
CA HIS A 403 -29.97 4.39 0.03
C HIS A 403 -28.71 4.21 0.87
N ARG A 404 -27.54 4.44 0.25
CA ARG A 404 -26.21 4.26 0.87
C ARG A 404 -25.66 5.50 1.57
N GLU A 405 -26.38 6.61 1.55
CA GLU A 405 -25.94 7.86 2.18
C GLU A 405 -25.87 7.71 3.71
N LEU A 406 -24.71 8.08 4.27
CA LEU A 406 -24.48 8.05 5.70
C LEU A 406 -25.00 9.35 6.35
N PRO A 407 -25.84 9.27 7.39
CA PRO A 407 -26.34 10.45 8.09
C PRO A 407 -25.26 11.16 8.92
N GLU A 408 -24.26 10.41 9.38
CA GLU A 408 -23.13 10.89 10.18
C GLU A 408 -21.84 10.18 9.74
N PRO A 409 -20.66 10.80 9.90
CA PRO A 409 -19.38 10.16 9.62
C PRO A 409 -19.16 8.89 10.46
N VAL A 410 -18.54 7.88 9.85
CA VAL A 410 -18.24 6.59 10.47
C VAL A 410 -16.80 6.61 10.97
N ASN A 411 -16.60 6.13 12.20
CA ASN A 411 -15.28 6.04 12.80
C ASN A 411 -14.73 4.61 12.68
N PHE A 412 -13.53 4.52 12.13
CA PHE A 412 -12.72 3.31 11.96
C PHE A 412 -11.53 3.35 12.91
N THR A 413 -11.42 2.38 13.81
CA THR A 413 -10.24 2.17 14.64
C THR A 413 -9.36 1.11 13.99
N VAL A 414 -8.21 1.54 13.47
CA VAL A 414 -7.30 0.71 12.67
C VAL A 414 -5.99 0.51 13.42
N PHE A 415 -5.54 -0.73 13.51
CA PHE A 415 -4.31 -1.10 14.24
C PHE A 415 -3.06 -1.03 13.34
N HIS A 416 -1.95 -0.58 13.93
CA HIS A 416 -0.67 -0.48 13.24
C HIS A 416 0.00 -1.84 13.12
N LYS A 417 0.54 -2.16 11.94
CA LYS A 417 1.30 -3.42 11.72
C LYS A 417 2.65 -3.45 12.43
N LYS A 418 3.26 -2.28 12.62
CA LYS A 418 4.57 -2.10 13.27
C LYS A 418 4.43 -1.02 14.34
N LYS A 419 5.30 -1.02 15.37
CA LYS A 419 5.32 0.08 16.35
C LYS A 419 5.67 1.40 15.69
N PHE A 420 5.00 2.47 16.09
CA PHE A 420 5.25 3.81 15.56
C PHE A 420 6.62 4.33 16.01
N GLN A 421 7.46 4.76 15.07
CA GLN A 421 8.83 5.23 15.34
C GLN A 421 8.99 6.71 14.99
N ALA A 422 8.52 7.14 13.81
CA ALA A 422 8.37 8.54 13.38
C ALA A 422 7.68 8.56 11.99
N GLY A 423 6.98 9.65 11.64
CA GLY A 423 6.35 9.83 10.33
C GLY A 423 4.95 10.45 10.42
N LEU A 424 4.36 10.79 9.27
CA LEU A 424 2.97 11.22 9.18
C LEU A 424 2.08 10.00 8.88
N VAL A 425 1.08 9.74 9.72
CA VAL A 425 0.07 8.71 9.47
C VAL A 425 -1.14 9.34 8.81
N THR A 426 -1.51 8.84 7.64
CA THR A 426 -2.59 9.38 6.82
C THR A 426 -3.67 8.30 6.60
N CYS A 427 -4.91 8.64 6.92
CA CYS A 427 -6.07 7.81 6.60
C CYS A 427 -6.44 7.98 5.13
N VAL A 428 -6.42 6.90 4.36
CA VAL A 428 -6.76 6.93 2.93
C VAL A 428 -7.85 5.91 2.60
N TYR A 429 -8.57 6.18 1.52
CA TYR A 429 -9.51 5.24 0.92
C TYR A 429 -9.20 5.06 -0.56
N TRP A 430 -9.59 3.90 -1.09
CA TRP A 430 -9.43 3.59 -2.51
C TRP A 430 -10.53 4.28 -3.31
N LYS A 431 -10.14 5.26 -4.13
CA LYS A 431 -11.06 6.04 -4.97
C LYS A 431 -11.07 5.46 -6.38
N GLU A 432 -12.24 5.04 -6.84
CA GLU A 432 -12.48 4.58 -8.20
C GLU A 432 -13.37 5.60 -8.93
N GLN A 433 -12.78 6.45 -9.78
CA GLN A 433 -13.54 7.46 -10.54
C GLN A 433 -13.07 7.53 -12.00
N GLY A 434 -13.76 6.84 -12.90
CA GLY A 434 -13.42 6.82 -14.32
C GLY A 434 -12.12 6.07 -14.60
N GLU A 435 -11.17 6.72 -15.29
CA GLU A 435 -9.83 6.16 -15.59
C GLU A 435 -8.79 6.43 -14.48
N GLU A 436 -9.09 7.29 -13.50
CA GLU A 436 -8.19 7.60 -12.39
C GLU A 436 -8.57 6.80 -11.13
N THR A 437 -7.64 5.96 -10.69
CA THR A 437 -7.74 5.17 -9.46
C THR A 437 -6.51 5.41 -8.60
N HIS A 438 -6.72 5.88 -7.38
CA HIS A 438 -5.64 6.22 -6.48
C HIS A 438 -6.11 6.19 -5.03
N TRP A 439 -5.14 6.20 -4.11
CA TRP A 439 -5.41 6.43 -2.70
C TRP A 439 -5.77 7.91 -2.50
N SER A 440 -6.94 8.20 -1.93
CA SER A 440 -7.38 9.57 -1.65
C SER A 440 -7.65 9.78 -0.17
N VAL A 441 -7.51 11.03 0.27
CA VAL A 441 -7.87 11.52 1.61
C VAL A 441 -9.25 12.19 1.64
N ASP A 442 -9.90 12.36 0.49
CA ASP A 442 -11.15 13.11 0.36
C ASP A 442 -12.24 12.56 1.29
N GLY A 443 -12.74 13.38 2.22
CA GLY A 443 -13.83 12.98 3.11
C GLY A 443 -13.43 11.98 4.21
N CYS A 444 -12.12 11.75 4.43
CA CYS A 444 -11.55 10.96 5.52
C CYS A 444 -10.49 11.76 6.30
N THR A 445 -10.54 11.73 7.63
CA THR A 445 -9.57 12.45 8.48
C THR A 445 -9.10 11.60 9.66
N ALA A 446 -7.83 11.72 10.04
CA ALA A 446 -7.31 11.10 11.25
C ALA A 446 -7.75 11.92 12.47
N SER A 447 -8.66 11.37 13.27
CA SER A 447 -9.19 12.04 14.48
C SER A 447 -8.26 11.87 15.68
N PHE A 448 -7.64 10.70 15.80
CA PHE A 448 -6.74 10.35 16.89
C PHE A 448 -5.72 9.34 16.39
N SER A 449 -4.47 9.45 16.83
CA SER A 449 -3.42 8.48 16.55
C SER A 449 -2.54 8.29 17.78
N ASN A 450 -2.18 7.05 18.07
CA ASN A 450 -1.29 6.65 19.15
C ASN A 450 -0.25 5.65 18.61
N GLU A 451 0.63 5.11 19.46
CA GLU A 451 1.69 4.18 19.04
C GLU A 451 1.19 2.90 18.34
N SER A 452 -0.01 2.43 18.69
CA SER A 452 -0.54 1.13 18.26
C SER A 452 -1.79 1.20 17.37
N LEU A 453 -2.46 2.34 17.30
CA LEU A 453 -3.72 2.47 16.56
C LEU A 453 -3.95 3.91 16.09
N THR A 454 -4.74 4.04 15.03
CA THR A 454 -5.25 5.32 14.51
C THR A 454 -6.75 5.22 14.29
N VAL A 455 -7.49 6.27 14.68
CA VAL A 455 -8.93 6.40 14.48
C VAL A 455 -9.20 7.35 13.32
N CYS A 456 -9.70 6.80 12.21
CA CYS A 456 -10.10 7.53 11.02
C CYS A 456 -11.60 7.82 11.04
N SER A 457 -11.99 9.08 10.79
CA SER A 457 -13.39 9.48 10.62
C SER A 457 -13.66 9.75 9.15
N CYS A 458 -14.58 8.99 8.54
CA CYS A 458 -14.86 9.02 7.11
C CYS A 458 -16.36 9.23 6.82
N THR A 459 -16.65 9.95 5.74
CA THR A 459 -18.01 10.34 5.33
C THR A 459 -18.71 9.35 4.40
N HIS A 460 -18.00 8.29 3.99
CA HIS A 460 -18.47 7.26 3.07
C HIS A 460 -17.88 5.91 3.47
N LEU A 461 -18.36 4.83 2.85
CA LEU A 461 -17.82 3.48 3.01
C LEU A 461 -17.11 3.06 1.73
N SER A 462 -15.93 2.48 1.86
CA SER A 462 -15.08 1.99 0.77
C SER A 462 -14.05 1.00 1.34
N THR A 463 -12.96 0.82 0.61
CA THR A 463 -11.73 0.14 1.06
C THR A 463 -10.75 1.18 1.60
N PHE A 464 -10.28 0.99 2.84
CA PHE A 464 -9.42 1.91 3.57
C PHE A 464 -8.08 1.30 3.95
N ALA A 465 -7.08 2.16 4.12
CA ALA A 465 -5.77 1.81 4.66
C ALA A 465 -5.17 3.00 5.44
N LEU A 466 -4.20 2.70 6.31
CA LEU A 466 -3.29 3.70 6.87
C LEU A 466 -2.01 3.74 6.03
N LEU A 467 -1.58 4.93 5.61
CA LEU A 467 -0.27 5.15 5.03
C LEU A 467 0.65 5.79 6.07
N LEU A 468 1.89 5.32 6.15
CA LEU A 468 2.98 5.96 6.89
C LEU A 468 3.89 6.66 5.89
N GLN A 469 4.04 7.97 6.04
CA GLN A 469 4.96 8.79 5.26
C GLN A 469 6.20 9.08 6.12
N THR A 470 7.34 8.57 5.70
CA THR A 470 8.65 8.81 6.33
C THR A 470 9.53 9.66 5.43
N GLU A 471 10.35 10.51 6.05
CA GLU A 471 11.49 11.12 5.35
C GLU A 471 12.52 10.00 5.07
N GLU A 472 13.04 9.97 3.85
CA GLU A 472 13.95 8.94 3.35
C GLU A 472 15.21 8.83 4.24
N GLN A 473 15.32 7.74 5.01
CA GLN A 473 16.46 7.49 5.90
C GLN A 473 17.38 6.44 5.23
N GLU A 474 18.42 6.90 4.54
CA GLU A 474 19.41 6.09 3.80
C GLU A 474 20.18 5.11 4.73
N GLU A 475 20.15 3.82 4.39
CA GLU A 475 20.84 2.69 5.06
C GLU A 475 22.39 2.78 5.00
N ASP A 476 22.94 3.66 4.15
CA ASP A 476 24.38 3.95 3.96
C ASP A 476 25.04 4.74 5.12
N SER A 477 24.27 5.16 6.13
CA SER A 477 24.75 6.05 7.21
C SER A 477 25.90 5.43 8.02
N SER A 478 25.87 4.12 8.29
CA SER A 478 26.85 3.46 9.16
C SER A 478 28.28 3.47 8.61
N LEU A 479 28.44 3.22 7.30
CA LEU A 479 29.74 3.26 6.64
C LEU A 479 30.22 4.71 6.49
N LEU A 480 29.32 5.64 6.14
CA LEU A 480 29.66 7.05 5.99
C LEU A 480 30.11 7.69 7.32
N GLU A 481 29.46 7.33 8.42
CA GLU A 481 29.85 7.75 9.78
C GLU A 481 31.24 7.23 10.17
N ALA A 482 31.53 5.95 9.88
CA ALA A 482 32.84 5.35 10.14
C ALA A 482 33.94 6.03 9.32
N VAL A 483 33.69 6.30 8.03
CA VAL A 483 34.63 7.02 7.14
C VAL A 483 34.84 8.44 7.64
N ASN A 484 33.77 9.16 8.02
CA ASN A 484 33.86 10.52 8.54
C ASN A 484 34.69 10.59 9.83
N LEU A 485 34.42 9.69 10.79
CA LEU A 485 35.17 9.59 12.04
C LEU A 485 36.66 9.36 11.79
N PHE A 486 37.00 8.38 10.95
CA PHE A 486 38.39 8.05 10.63
C PHE A 486 39.10 9.21 9.93
N CYS A 487 38.55 9.72 8.83
CA CYS A 487 39.19 10.74 8.02
C CYS A 487 39.33 12.08 8.77
N MET A 488 38.31 12.48 9.54
CA MET A 488 38.37 13.72 10.31
C MET A 488 39.32 13.64 11.50
N SER A 489 39.46 12.46 12.14
CA SER A 489 40.47 12.24 13.20
C SER A 489 41.89 12.42 12.68
N VAL A 490 42.19 11.85 11.50
CA VAL A 490 43.50 12.02 10.85
C VAL A 490 43.75 13.49 10.49
N GLY A 491 42.75 14.17 9.92
CA GLY A 491 42.84 15.59 9.58
C GLY A 491 43.10 16.50 10.79
N LEU A 492 42.42 16.24 11.92
CA LEU A 492 42.63 16.96 13.18
C LEU A 492 44.04 16.79 13.74
N ALA A 493 44.62 15.58 13.65
CA ALA A 493 45.98 15.34 14.10
C ALA A 493 47.00 16.18 13.30
N PHE A 494 46.87 16.23 11.97
CA PHE A 494 47.74 17.07 11.13
C PHE A 494 47.50 18.56 11.33
N LEU A 495 46.27 19.01 11.59
CA LEU A 495 45.98 20.40 11.96
C LEU A 495 46.64 20.77 13.29
N ALA A 496 46.59 19.89 14.30
CA ALA A 496 47.26 20.12 15.57
C ALA A 496 48.78 20.25 15.40
N LEU A 497 49.38 19.37 14.59
CA LEU A 497 50.80 19.47 14.23
C LEU A 497 51.10 20.78 13.50
N ALA A 498 50.28 21.19 12.52
CA ALA A 498 50.47 22.45 11.80
C ALA A 498 50.37 23.68 12.72
N ILE A 499 49.38 23.71 13.62
CA ILE A 499 49.22 24.78 14.62
C ILE A 499 50.46 24.84 15.52
N LEU A 500 50.92 23.69 16.03
CA LEU A 500 52.13 23.61 16.84
C LEU A 500 53.34 24.15 16.08
N THR A 501 53.53 23.75 14.82
CA THR A 501 54.62 24.26 13.98
C THR A 501 54.54 25.78 13.83
N PHE A 502 53.38 26.32 13.47
CA PHE A 502 53.22 27.74 13.24
C PHE A 502 53.43 28.56 14.51
N LEU A 503 52.92 28.08 15.66
CA LEU A 503 53.16 28.69 16.98
C LEU A 503 54.65 28.74 17.31
N LEU A 504 55.38 27.63 17.15
CA LEU A 504 56.81 27.59 17.40
C LEU A 504 57.60 28.47 16.41
N CYS A 505 57.17 28.55 15.15
CA CYS A 505 57.79 29.41 14.15
C CYS A 505 57.46 30.90 14.32
N THR A 506 56.42 31.29 15.08
CA THR A 506 56.12 32.72 15.33
C THR A 506 57.25 33.46 16.04
N TRP A 507 58.15 32.72 16.69
CA TRP A 507 59.33 33.27 17.36
C TRP A 507 60.39 33.75 16.38
N ASN A 508 60.30 33.36 15.10
CA ASN A 508 61.17 33.85 14.04
C ASN A 508 60.47 34.97 13.25
N PRO A 509 60.92 36.24 13.37
CA PRO A 509 60.30 37.38 12.70
C PRO A 509 60.42 37.35 11.16
N LYS A 510 61.20 36.43 10.58
CA LYS A 510 61.29 36.22 9.13
C LYS A 510 60.08 35.47 8.56
N ILE A 511 59.27 34.81 9.40
CA ILE A 511 58.18 33.95 8.96
C ILE A 511 56.83 34.55 9.36
N ASN A 512 56.08 35.12 8.40
CA ASN A 512 54.71 35.60 8.65
C ASN A 512 53.69 34.49 8.37
N ASN A 513 53.27 33.78 9.42
CA ASN A 513 52.28 32.70 9.33
C ASN A 513 50.92 33.05 9.97
N THR A 514 50.66 34.32 10.28
CA THR A 514 49.48 34.74 11.05
C THR A 514 48.17 34.25 10.43
N ALA A 515 47.93 34.51 9.14
CA ALA A 515 46.68 34.11 8.48
C ALA A 515 46.50 32.57 8.45
N ARG A 516 47.58 31.83 8.21
CA ARG A 516 47.56 30.36 8.19
C ARG A 516 47.33 29.76 9.57
N LEU A 517 47.94 30.32 10.60
CA LEU A 517 47.73 29.92 11.98
C LEU A 517 46.26 30.07 12.37
N HIS A 518 45.67 31.25 12.12
CA HIS A 518 44.26 31.49 12.45
C HIS A 518 43.30 30.65 11.59
N LEU A 519 43.60 30.42 10.31
CA LEU A 519 42.87 29.46 9.47
C LEU A 519 42.90 28.06 10.08
N SER A 520 44.08 27.56 10.45
CA SER A 520 44.24 26.24 11.06
C SER A 520 43.54 26.13 12.41
N ILE A 521 43.56 27.17 13.26
CA ILE A 521 42.85 27.19 14.53
C ILE A 521 41.32 27.12 14.30
N CYS A 522 40.78 27.91 13.38
CA CYS A 522 39.34 27.90 13.09
C CYS A 522 38.88 26.55 12.54
N LEU A 523 39.65 25.95 11.62
CA LEU A 523 39.36 24.62 11.08
C LEU A 523 39.48 23.54 12.15
N PHE A 524 40.51 23.58 13.00
CA PHE A 524 40.68 22.62 14.10
C PHE A 524 39.52 22.68 15.08
N LEU A 525 39.17 23.87 15.58
CA LEU A 525 38.06 24.04 16.51
C LEU A 525 36.71 23.70 15.86
N GLY A 526 36.50 24.09 14.60
CA GLY A 526 35.28 23.80 13.85
C GLY A 526 35.08 22.30 13.63
N HIS A 527 36.09 21.58 13.14
CA HIS A 527 36.01 20.14 12.93
C HIS A 527 35.94 19.35 14.24
N LEU A 528 36.64 19.76 15.29
CA LEU A 528 36.55 19.14 16.62
C LEU A 528 35.14 19.28 17.19
N LEU A 529 34.57 20.50 17.11
CA LEU A 529 33.22 20.77 17.58
C LEU A 529 32.18 20.03 16.72
N PHE A 530 32.40 19.90 15.41
CA PHE A 530 31.54 19.14 14.52
C PHE A 530 31.56 17.66 14.89
N LEU A 531 32.73 17.08 15.16
CA LEU A 531 32.89 15.66 15.51
C LEU A 531 32.20 15.30 16.84
N VAL A 532 32.38 16.13 17.86
CA VAL A 532 31.93 15.82 19.23
C VAL A 532 30.54 16.39 19.53
N GLY A 533 30.15 17.46 18.85
CA GLY A 533 28.98 18.27 19.21
C GLY A 533 27.76 18.09 18.30
N VAL A 534 27.90 17.64 17.05
CA VAL A 534 26.78 17.63 16.09
C VAL A 534 25.63 16.71 16.51
N SER A 535 25.94 15.61 17.21
CA SER A 535 24.98 14.60 17.68
C SER A 535 24.35 14.92 19.05
N ARG A 536 24.74 16.02 19.71
CA ARG A 536 24.28 16.37 21.06
C ARG A 536 22.96 17.15 21.03
N THR A 537 21.89 16.53 20.52
CA THR A 537 20.57 17.17 20.33
C THR A 537 19.66 17.16 21.57
N GLU A 538 20.05 16.46 22.64
CA GLU A 538 19.22 16.30 23.86
C GLU A 538 18.89 17.64 24.55
N ASN A 539 19.81 18.61 24.50
CA ASN A 539 19.60 19.93 25.12
C ASN A 539 19.50 21.00 24.02
N ALA A 540 18.30 21.53 23.82
CA ALA A 540 18.00 22.52 22.78
C ALA A 540 18.91 23.76 22.86
N VAL A 541 19.21 24.25 24.07
CA VAL A 541 20.06 25.43 24.25
C VAL A 541 21.51 25.11 23.91
N ALA A 542 22.02 23.97 24.38
CA ALA A 542 23.38 23.54 24.05
C ALA A 542 23.55 23.31 22.54
N CYS A 543 22.53 22.74 21.91
CA CYS A 543 22.50 22.47 20.48
C CYS A 543 22.48 23.76 19.65
N ALA A 544 21.70 24.76 20.06
CA ALA A 544 21.69 26.09 19.45
C ALA A 544 23.04 26.80 19.56
N VAL A 545 23.68 26.72 20.73
CA VAL A 545 25.03 27.29 20.96
C VAL A 545 26.08 26.59 20.09
N ILE A 546 26.04 25.26 20.00
CA ILE A 546 26.95 24.48 19.13
C ILE A 546 26.74 24.90 17.67
N ALA A 547 25.50 24.98 17.19
CA ALA A 547 25.19 25.42 15.83
C ALA A 547 25.71 26.84 15.56
N GLY A 548 25.55 27.76 16.52
CA GLY A 548 26.08 29.12 16.46
C GLY A 548 27.60 29.19 16.38
N MET A 549 28.29 28.43 17.23
CA MET A 549 29.74 28.34 17.24
C MET A 549 30.27 27.73 15.95
N LEU A 550 29.65 26.66 15.44
CA LEU A 550 30.07 26.05 14.18
C LEU A 550 29.84 26.99 12.98
N HIS A 551 28.69 27.70 12.93
CA HIS A 551 28.43 28.73 11.92
C HIS A 551 29.54 29.79 11.92
N PHE A 552 29.91 30.31 13.10
CA PHE A 552 30.98 31.28 13.25
C PHE A 552 32.36 30.72 12.83
N LEU A 553 32.74 29.53 13.29
CA LEU A 553 34.06 28.94 13.06
C LEU A 553 34.31 28.58 11.59
N PHE A 554 33.31 27.97 10.92
CA PHE A 554 33.45 27.65 9.50
C PHE A 554 33.43 28.92 8.64
N LEU A 555 32.55 29.88 8.92
CA LEU A 555 32.54 31.15 8.18
C LEU A 555 33.84 31.93 8.39
N SER A 556 34.40 31.93 9.61
CA SER A 556 35.73 32.49 9.88
C SER A 556 36.82 31.81 9.08
N SER A 557 36.79 30.49 8.95
CA SER A 557 37.73 29.74 8.11
C SER A 557 37.68 30.22 6.65
N PHE A 558 36.49 30.46 6.08
CA PHE A 558 36.36 31.01 4.73
C PHE A 558 36.90 32.44 4.60
N VAL A 559 36.67 33.31 5.59
CA VAL A 559 37.24 34.67 5.56
C VAL A 559 38.77 34.63 5.68
N TRP A 560 39.33 33.78 6.53
CA TRP A 560 40.78 33.58 6.64
C TRP A 560 41.40 33.01 5.36
N MET A 561 40.69 32.12 4.70
CA MET A 561 41.05 31.59 3.38
C MET A 561 41.09 32.71 2.32
N LEU A 562 40.10 33.61 2.32
CA LEU A 562 40.11 34.79 1.45
C LEU A 562 41.28 35.73 1.75
N LEU A 563 41.54 35.98 3.03
CA LEU A 563 42.67 36.81 3.45
C LEU A 563 44.02 36.20 3.04
N GLU A 564 44.16 34.87 3.08
CA GLU A 564 45.37 34.21 2.58
C GLU A 564 45.52 34.40 1.07
N THR A 565 44.46 34.20 0.29
CA THR A 565 44.47 34.43 -1.16
C THR A 565 44.85 35.87 -1.51
N LEU A 566 44.31 36.85 -0.78
CA LEU A 566 44.65 38.27 -0.94
C LEU A 566 46.12 38.57 -0.58
N GLN A 567 46.65 37.95 0.48
CA GLN A 567 48.06 38.07 0.84
C GLN A 567 48.97 37.50 -0.23
N LEU A 568 48.62 36.35 -0.80
CA LEU A 568 49.36 35.74 -1.91
C LEU A 568 49.33 36.65 -3.15
N PHE A 569 48.17 37.24 -3.46
CA PHE A 569 48.04 38.20 -4.55
C PHE A 569 48.91 39.44 -4.37
N MET A 570 48.91 40.04 -3.18
CA MET A 570 49.79 41.18 -2.86
C MET A 570 51.27 40.80 -2.97
N LEU A 571 51.65 39.62 -2.49
CA LEU A 571 53.03 39.11 -2.59
C LEU A 571 53.46 38.95 -4.06
N VAL A 572 52.66 38.29 -4.90
CA VAL A 572 52.98 38.09 -6.33
C VAL A 572 53.06 39.43 -7.08
N ARG A 573 52.15 40.36 -6.78
CA ARG A 573 52.19 41.72 -7.36
C ARG A 573 53.45 42.50 -6.95
N SER A 574 53.90 42.34 -5.70
CA SER A 574 55.15 42.95 -5.24
C SER A 574 56.38 42.38 -5.95
N LEU A 575 56.39 41.08 -6.26
CA LEU A 575 57.47 40.45 -7.03
C LEU A 575 57.50 40.89 -8.50
N SER A 576 56.35 41.26 -9.06
CA SER A 576 56.24 41.74 -10.44
C SER A 576 56.65 43.22 -10.62
N LYS A 577 56.67 44.04 -9.56
CA LYS A 577 57.12 45.44 -9.64
C LYS A 577 58.58 45.55 -9.17
N VAL A 578 59.50 45.64 -10.14
CA VAL A 578 60.91 45.94 -9.87
C VAL A 578 61.02 47.41 -9.47
N GLN A 579 60.84 47.73 -8.18
CA GLN A 579 61.52 48.82 -7.44
C GLN A 579 60.85 49.08 -6.07
N VAL A 580 61.72 49.26 -5.06
CA VAL A 580 61.50 49.75 -3.69
C VAL A 580 60.88 48.77 -2.69
N ILE A 581 61.72 48.35 -1.74
CA ILE A 581 61.37 47.61 -0.52
C ILE A 581 60.50 48.51 0.36
N GLN A 582 59.19 48.29 0.35
CA GLN A 582 58.29 48.74 1.40
C GLN A 582 57.50 47.53 1.89
N LYS A 583 57.30 47.40 3.20
CA LYS A 583 56.52 46.32 3.83
C LYS A 583 55.03 46.44 3.42
N GLU A 584 54.70 46.05 2.19
CA GLU A 584 53.32 46.03 1.70
C GLU A 584 52.67 44.69 2.05
N GLY A 585 52.18 44.60 3.28
CA GLY A 585 51.25 43.56 3.72
C GLY A 585 50.28 44.15 4.73
N LEU A 586 49.04 43.64 4.78
CA LEU A 586 48.09 44.06 5.81
C LEU A 586 48.67 43.79 7.20
N ARG A 587 48.63 44.79 8.09
CA ARG A 587 49.08 44.62 9.48
C ARG A 587 48.24 43.52 10.16
N ALA A 588 48.86 42.75 11.05
CA ALA A 588 48.22 41.65 11.78
C ALA A 588 46.89 42.06 12.45
N LEU A 589 46.82 43.29 12.98
CA LEU A 589 45.59 43.83 13.58
C LEU A 589 44.41 43.89 12.59
N TYR A 590 44.63 44.39 11.37
CA TYR A 590 43.57 44.46 10.36
C TYR A 590 43.12 43.07 9.90
N LEU A 591 44.06 42.12 9.81
CA LEU A 591 43.72 40.73 9.48
C LEU A 591 42.81 40.10 10.53
N LEU A 592 43.12 40.31 11.82
CA LEU A 592 42.29 39.81 12.92
C LEU A 592 40.90 40.46 12.94
N LEU A 593 40.83 41.78 12.73
CA LEU A 593 39.56 42.51 12.69
C LEU A 593 38.67 42.03 11.54
N ILE A 594 39.21 41.83 10.34
CA ILE A 594 38.43 41.35 9.20
C ILE A 594 38.09 39.86 9.37
N GLY A 595 39.07 39.04 9.75
CA GLY A 595 38.97 37.59 9.86
C GLY A 595 37.91 37.10 10.83
N TYR A 596 37.75 37.77 11.97
CA TYR A 596 36.73 37.43 12.97
C TYR A 596 35.54 38.40 13.00
N GLY A 597 35.72 39.65 12.59
CA GLY A 597 34.65 40.65 12.60
C GLY A 597 33.58 40.37 11.54
N ALA A 598 33.96 40.04 10.31
CA ALA A 598 32.98 39.76 9.26
C ALA A 598 32.07 38.55 9.58
N PRO A 599 32.59 37.39 10.03
CA PRO A 599 31.75 36.28 10.49
C PRO A 599 30.88 36.63 11.69
N LEU A 600 31.39 37.41 12.65
CA LEU A 600 30.64 37.81 13.84
C LEU A 600 29.43 38.66 13.48
N VAL A 601 29.56 39.59 12.51
CA VAL A 601 28.44 40.39 12.01
C VAL A 601 27.38 39.50 11.37
N VAL A 602 27.78 38.56 10.50
CA VAL A 602 26.84 37.65 9.82
C VAL A 602 26.08 36.78 10.82
N VAL A 603 26.79 36.14 11.75
CA VAL A 603 26.17 35.28 12.79
C VAL A 603 25.32 36.12 13.75
N GLY A 604 25.77 37.31 14.13
CA GLY A 604 25.02 38.20 15.01
C GLY A 604 23.70 38.67 14.38
N VAL A 605 23.72 39.08 13.11
CA VAL A 605 22.49 39.44 12.37
C VAL A 605 21.59 38.21 12.20
N SER A 606 22.15 37.04 11.89
CA SER A 606 21.38 35.80 11.71
C SER A 606 20.67 35.39 13.00
N ALA A 607 21.36 35.45 14.15
CA ALA A 607 20.78 35.18 15.47
C ALA A 607 19.74 36.23 15.88
N ALA A 608 19.91 37.50 15.51
CA ALA A 608 18.94 38.55 15.79
C ALA A 608 17.65 38.41 14.94
N VAL A 609 17.77 37.93 13.70
CA VAL A 609 16.62 37.76 12.79
C VAL A 609 15.86 36.47 13.08
N TYR A 610 16.57 35.36 13.35
CA TYR A 610 15.94 34.07 13.59
C TYR A 610 16.80 33.19 14.51
N SER A 611 16.65 33.41 15.83
CA SER A 611 17.35 32.64 16.87
C SER A 611 16.96 31.17 16.87
N ASP A 612 15.70 30.86 16.60
CA ASP A 612 15.16 29.50 16.63
C ASP A 612 15.65 28.63 15.46
N GLY A 613 16.27 29.25 14.44
CA GLY A 613 16.90 28.54 13.33
C GLY A 613 18.23 27.86 13.67
N TYR A 614 18.76 28.07 14.87
CA TYR A 614 19.98 27.42 15.36
C TYR A 614 19.65 26.11 16.10
N GLY A 615 19.95 24.98 15.47
CA GLY A 615 19.67 23.64 15.99
C GLY A 615 18.47 22.99 15.29
N SER A 616 18.51 21.66 15.16
CA SER A 616 17.41 20.86 14.58
C SER A 616 17.23 19.57 15.37
N LYS A 617 16.12 18.86 15.14
CA LYS A 617 15.84 17.56 15.81
C LYS A 617 16.87 16.48 15.47
N GLY A 618 17.45 16.52 14.26
CA GLY A 618 18.41 15.51 13.78
C GLY A 618 19.88 15.84 14.02
N ALA A 619 20.26 17.12 14.09
CA ALA A 619 21.64 17.57 14.27
C ALA A 619 21.73 18.99 14.81
N CYS A 620 22.81 19.31 15.52
CA CYS A 620 23.12 20.66 16.00
C CYS A 620 23.73 21.54 14.91
N TRP A 621 22.88 21.87 13.93
CA TRP A 621 23.20 22.70 12.77
C TRP A 621 22.04 23.65 12.42
N LEU A 622 22.25 24.52 11.42
CA LEU A 622 21.26 25.48 10.92
C LEU A 622 20.05 24.76 10.28
N GLN A 623 18.84 25.15 10.69
CA GLN A 623 17.59 24.57 10.20
C GLN A 623 17.29 24.95 8.74
N ASN A 624 16.53 24.11 8.03
CA ASN A 624 16.15 24.34 6.63
C ASN A 624 14.95 25.27 6.46
N GLU A 625 14.16 25.44 7.53
CA GLU A 625 12.96 26.26 7.52
C GLU A 625 13.28 27.71 7.16
N LYS A 626 12.37 28.34 6.41
CA LYS A 626 12.49 29.72 5.93
C LYS A 626 13.81 30.01 5.19
N ASN A 627 14.42 29.00 4.58
CA ASN A 627 15.69 29.13 3.87
C ASN A 627 16.85 29.63 4.76
N PHE A 628 16.80 29.38 6.08
CA PHE A 628 17.78 29.93 7.01
C PHE A 628 19.22 29.46 6.76
N ARG A 629 19.43 28.27 6.17
CA ARG A 629 20.76 27.80 5.71
C ARG A 629 21.47 28.78 4.75
N TRP A 630 20.73 29.63 4.03
CA TRP A 630 21.34 30.65 3.16
C TRP A 630 22.14 31.71 3.91
N SER A 631 21.91 31.89 5.22
CA SER A 631 22.74 32.73 6.08
C SER A 631 24.21 32.30 6.10
N PHE A 632 24.48 31.01 5.93
CA PHE A 632 25.82 30.45 5.79
C PHE A 632 26.22 30.25 4.32
N ILE A 633 25.35 29.62 3.52
CA ILE A 633 25.66 29.23 2.14
C ILE A 633 25.93 30.46 1.25
N GLY A 634 25.16 31.53 1.39
CA GLY A 634 25.31 32.75 0.60
C GLY A 634 26.68 33.42 0.76
N PRO A 635 27.09 33.78 1.99
CA PRO A 635 28.43 34.32 2.25
C PRO A 635 29.56 33.39 1.78
N VAL A 636 29.44 32.08 2.00
CA VAL A 636 30.45 31.10 1.57
C VAL A 636 30.57 31.07 0.04
N ALA A 637 29.46 31.04 -0.69
CA ALA A 637 29.46 31.05 -2.15
C ALA A 637 30.12 32.32 -2.71
N ALA A 638 29.81 33.49 -2.12
CA ALA A 638 30.43 34.75 -2.49
C ALA A 638 31.95 34.75 -2.25
N ILE A 639 32.41 34.23 -1.10
CA ILE A 639 33.83 34.12 -0.77
C ILE A 639 34.55 33.16 -1.72
N LEU A 640 33.97 32.00 -2.03
CA LEU A 640 34.54 31.05 -2.98
C LEU A 640 34.66 31.64 -4.39
N ALA A 641 33.67 32.40 -4.84
CA ALA A 641 33.73 33.11 -6.12
C ALA A 641 34.85 34.17 -6.13
N LEU A 642 34.97 34.98 -5.07
CA LEU A 642 36.05 35.97 -4.92
C LEU A 642 37.44 35.33 -4.89
N ASN A 643 37.58 34.18 -4.21
CA ASN A 643 38.80 33.40 -4.20
C ASN A 643 39.15 32.91 -5.61
N LEU A 644 38.21 32.32 -6.34
CA LEU A 644 38.43 31.85 -7.70
C LEU A 644 38.93 32.98 -8.62
N VAL A 645 38.28 34.15 -8.59
CA VAL A 645 38.70 35.32 -9.36
C VAL A 645 40.12 35.74 -8.97
N SER A 646 40.41 35.81 -7.68
CA SER A 646 41.72 36.21 -7.17
C SER A 646 42.81 35.23 -7.61
N PHE A 647 42.55 33.92 -7.58
CA PHE A 647 43.48 32.91 -8.05
C PHE A 647 43.74 32.99 -9.56
N CYS A 648 42.70 33.21 -10.38
CA CYS A 648 42.88 33.43 -11.81
C CYS A 648 43.78 34.64 -12.08
N VAL A 649 43.60 35.74 -11.34
CA VAL A 649 44.44 36.93 -11.44
C VAL A 649 45.88 36.65 -10.98
N VAL A 650 46.08 35.90 -9.89
CA VAL A 650 47.41 35.50 -9.41
C VAL A 650 48.16 34.68 -10.46
N ILE A 651 47.51 33.66 -11.02
CA ILE A 651 48.11 32.81 -12.06
C ILE A 651 48.44 33.63 -13.31
N TRP A 652 47.50 34.47 -13.77
CA TRP A 652 47.71 35.36 -14.91
C TRP A 652 48.87 36.32 -14.68
N SER A 653 48.98 36.89 -13.48
CA SER A 653 50.07 37.81 -13.11
C SER A 653 51.42 37.09 -12.97
N LEU A 654 51.44 35.80 -12.65
CA LEU A 654 52.65 35.01 -12.45
C LEU A 654 53.25 34.55 -13.79
N LEU A 655 52.43 34.24 -14.79
CA LEU A 655 52.84 33.69 -16.09
C LEU A 655 53.93 34.52 -16.81
N PRO A 656 53.84 35.86 -16.91
CA PRO A 656 54.86 36.69 -17.55
C PRO A 656 56.16 36.75 -16.73
N THR A 657 56.05 36.81 -15.40
CA THR A 657 57.21 36.84 -14.49
C THR A 657 58.02 35.54 -14.62
N LEU A 658 57.36 34.40 -14.82
CA LEU A 658 57.98 33.10 -15.03
C LEU A 658 58.66 32.96 -16.39
N ALA A 659 58.06 33.50 -17.45
CA ALA A 659 58.64 33.47 -18.79
C ALA A 659 59.99 34.21 -18.86
N ASN A 660 60.15 35.27 -18.08
CA ASN A 660 61.37 36.10 -18.04
C ASN A 660 62.51 35.52 -17.17
N MET A 661 62.27 34.52 -16.31
CA MET A 661 63.29 33.94 -15.40
C MET A 661 64.07 32.74 -16.00
N LYS A 662 63.93 32.45 -17.29
CA LYS A 662 64.32 31.16 -17.90
C LYS A 662 65.83 30.95 -18.15
N SER A 663 66.73 31.79 -17.63
CA SER A 663 68.18 31.67 -17.90
C SER A 663 69.01 30.94 -16.84
N ASP A 664 68.47 30.63 -15.64
CA ASP A 664 69.27 30.04 -14.54
C ASP A 664 68.72 28.70 -14.00
N VAL A 665 69.54 27.64 -14.05
CA VAL A 665 69.14 26.24 -13.80
C VAL A 665 68.74 25.98 -12.34
N SER A 666 69.41 26.62 -11.36
CA SER A 666 69.07 26.46 -9.92
C SER A 666 67.79 27.21 -9.54
N GLN A 667 67.55 28.37 -10.17
CA GLN A 667 66.37 29.22 -9.96
C GLN A 667 65.08 28.56 -10.52
N SER A 668 65.20 27.69 -11.53
CA SER A 668 64.07 26.94 -12.09
C SER A 668 63.44 25.92 -11.11
N ARG A 669 64.23 25.28 -10.24
CA ARG A 669 63.70 24.30 -9.24
C ARG A 669 62.91 24.99 -8.13
N ASP A 670 63.39 26.14 -7.67
CA ASP A 670 62.72 26.92 -6.63
C ASP A 670 61.43 27.56 -7.17
N THR A 671 61.46 28.01 -8.41
CA THR A 671 60.30 28.53 -9.13
C THR A 671 59.21 27.46 -9.33
N ARG A 672 59.58 26.23 -9.72
CA ARG A 672 58.64 25.11 -9.86
C ARG A 672 57.98 24.73 -8.54
N LEU A 673 58.70 24.83 -7.43
CA LEU A 673 58.15 24.60 -6.08
C LEU A 673 57.17 25.71 -5.66
N ILE A 674 57.42 26.97 -6.06
CA ILE A 674 56.49 28.08 -5.81
C ILE A 674 55.19 27.89 -6.62
N ILE A 675 55.28 27.55 -7.91
CA ILE A 675 54.11 27.24 -8.75
C ILE A 675 53.32 26.06 -8.15
N PHE A 676 54.01 24.98 -7.80
CA PHE A 676 53.38 23.82 -7.15
C PHE A 676 52.64 24.22 -5.88
N LYS A 677 53.25 25.04 -5.01
CA LYS A 677 52.60 25.56 -3.80
C LYS A 677 51.36 26.38 -4.10
N ILE A 678 51.38 27.24 -5.13
CA ILE A 678 50.23 28.07 -5.53
C ILE A 678 49.08 27.20 -6.08
N VAL A 679 49.39 26.23 -6.95
CA VAL A 679 48.40 25.30 -7.52
C VAL A 679 47.82 24.39 -6.43
N ALA A 680 48.66 23.86 -5.55
CA ALA A 680 48.22 23.09 -4.40
C ALA A 680 47.30 23.96 -3.50
N GLN A 681 47.68 25.21 -3.24
CA GLN A 681 46.87 26.13 -2.43
C GLN A 681 45.48 26.36 -3.01
N PHE A 682 45.38 26.54 -4.33
CA PHE A 682 44.11 26.69 -5.01
C PHE A 682 43.19 25.47 -4.83
N LEU A 683 43.75 24.26 -5.02
CA LEU A 683 43.01 23.01 -4.88
C LEU A 683 42.56 22.76 -3.43
N ILE A 684 43.41 23.06 -2.45
CA ILE A 684 43.18 22.83 -1.02
C ILE A 684 42.17 23.81 -0.42
N LEU A 685 42.22 25.07 -0.83
CA LEU A 685 41.41 26.12 -0.22
C LEU A 685 40.01 26.22 -0.85
N GLY A 686 39.87 26.20 -2.18
CA GLY A 686 38.60 26.54 -2.82
C GLY A 686 37.82 25.36 -3.38
N CYS A 687 38.51 24.46 -4.09
CA CYS A 687 37.83 23.51 -4.98
C CYS A 687 37.11 22.37 -4.25
N THR A 688 37.63 21.91 -3.10
CA THR A 688 37.00 20.82 -2.33
C THR A 688 35.64 21.21 -1.75
N TRP A 689 35.44 22.51 -1.48
CA TRP A 689 34.19 23.05 -0.95
C TRP A 689 33.10 23.19 -2.01
N ILE A 690 33.46 23.32 -3.29
CA ILE A 690 32.51 23.35 -4.42
C ILE A 690 31.70 22.05 -4.46
N LEU A 691 32.33 20.91 -4.16
CA LEU A 691 31.66 19.61 -4.09
C LEU A 691 30.54 19.57 -3.02
N GLY A 692 30.61 20.44 -2.02
CA GLY A 692 29.57 20.56 -0.98
C GLY A 692 28.21 21.00 -1.54
N PHE A 693 28.17 21.71 -2.67
CA PHE A 693 26.93 22.11 -3.34
C PHE A 693 26.28 20.98 -4.14
N PHE A 694 27.04 19.94 -4.49
CA PHE A 694 26.63 18.90 -5.43
C PHE A 694 26.46 17.51 -4.77
N GLN A 695 26.18 17.45 -3.46
CA GLN A 695 26.06 16.20 -2.67
C GLN A 695 24.83 15.33 -2.98
N ARG A 696 24.30 15.38 -4.21
CA ARG A 696 23.06 14.66 -4.61
C ARG A 696 23.26 13.15 -4.77
N THR A 697 24.50 12.68 -4.96
CA THR A 697 24.82 11.25 -5.12
C THR A 697 25.69 10.76 -3.97
N SER A 698 25.57 9.48 -3.58
CA SER A 698 26.37 8.87 -2.52
C SER A 698 27.87 9.01 -2.77
N MET A 699 28.33 8.82 -4.02
CA MET A 699 29.73 9.01 -4.42
C MET A 699 30.24 10.44 -4.14
N LEU A 700 29.44 11.47 -4.40
CA LEU A 700 29.83 12.86 -4.17
C LEU A 700 29.85 13.19 -2.66
N LYS A 701 28.98 12.56 -1.84
CA LYS A 701 29.03 12.67 -0.37
C LYS A 701 30.35 12.11 0.18
N TYR A 702 30.75 10.89 -0.21
CA TYR A 702 32.04 10.30 0.22
C TYR A 702 33.24 11.13 -0.22
N LEU A 703 33.25 11.57 -1.49
CA LEU A 703 34.33 12.39 -2.02
C LEU A 703 34.46 13.72 -1.28
N PHE A 704 33.33 14.36 -0.97
CA PHE A 704 33.32 15.59 -0.19
C PHE A 704 33.89 15.38 1.22
N VAL A 705 33.45 14.34 1.94
CA VAL A 705 33.92 14.02 3.30
C VAL A 705 35.42 13.74 3.31
N ILE A 706 35.91 12.90 2.39
CA ILE A 706 37.34 12.57 2.30
C ILE A 706 38.17 13.81 1.97
N LEU A 707 37.82 14.59 0.95
CA LEU A 707 38.63 15.73 0.53
C LEU A 707 38.64 16.87 1.55
N ASN A 708 37.50 17.19 2.16
CA ASN A 708 37.43 18.29 3.13
C ASN A 708 38.05 17.91 4.48
N SER A 709 37.91 16.67 4.94
CA SER A 709 38.59 16.20 6.16
C SER A 709 40.11 16.20 6.03
N GLN A 710 40.65 16.00 4.82
CA GLN A 710 42.10 16.00 4.57
C GLN A 710 42.69 17.40 4.30
N GLN A 711 41.90 18.47 4.36
CA GLN A 711 42.40 19.85 4.17
C GLN A 711 43.56 20.18 5.13
N GLY A 712 43.45 19.71 6.38
CA GLY A 712 44.49 19.81 7.40
C GLY A 712 45.82 19.15 7.05
N THR A 713 45.74 17.91 6.55
CA THR A 713 46.89 17.12 6.09
C THR A 713 47.65 17.84 5.00
N PHE A 714 46.93 18.41 4.01
CA PHE A 714 47.56 19.15 2.93
C PHE A 714 48.20 20.47 3.38
N ILE A 715 47.56 21.21 4.30
CA ILE A 715 48.15 22.43 4.89
C ILE A 715 49.49 22.10 5.55
N PHE A 716 49.55 21.03 6.36
CA PHE A 716 50.79 20.62 7.02
C PHE A 716 51.89 20.23 6.02
N ILE A 717 51.57 19.43 4.99
CA ILE A 717 52.55 19.01 3.99
C ILE A 717 53.10 20.21 3.22
N VAL A 718 52.23 21.06 2.69
CA VAL A 718 52.61 22.17 1.81
C VAL A 718 53.32 23.30 2.57
N HIS A 719 52.80 23.68 3.74
CA HIS A 719 53.27 24.87 4.46
C HIS A 719 54.23 24.59 5.60
N CYS A 720 54.25 23.38 6.16
CA CYS A 720 55.20 23.02 7.21
C CYS A 720 56.36 22.19 6.65
N LEU A 721 56.08 21.09 5.93
CA LEU A 721 57.14 20.18 5.46
C LEU A 721 57.87 20.68 4.20
N LEU A 722 57.13 21.19 3.21
CA LEU A 722 57.68 21.69 1.94
C LEU A 722 58.17 23.15 2.00
N ASN A 723 58.00 23.81 3.14
CA ASN A 723 58.52 25.15 3.37
C ASN A 723 59.99 25.09 3.81
N LYS A 724 60.87 25.81 3.09
CA LYS A 724 62.32 25.75 3.35
C LYS A 724 62.66 26.40 4.69
N GLU A 725 62.07 27.55 4.97
CA GLU A 725 62.27 28.31 6.20
C GLU A 725 61.83 27.50 7.43
N VAL A 726 60.67 26.84 7.36
CA VAL A 726 60.17 25.97 8.45
C VAL A 726 61.04 24.73 8.64
N ARG A 727 61.52 24.12 7.54
CA ARG A 727 62.40 22.95 7.60
C ARG A 727 63.76 23.26 8.23
N GLU A 728 64.28 24.46 8.02
CA GLU A 728 65.50 24.92 8.70
C GLU A 728 65.28 25.04 10.21
N GLU A 729 64.13 25.54 10.66
CA GLU A 729 63.78 25.56 12.09
C GLU A 729 63.61 24.14 12.65
N TYR A 730 62.96 23.22 11.92
CA TYR A 730 62.91 21.82 12.34
C TYR A 730 64.29 21.20 12.51
N ARG A 731 65.23 21.46 11.60
CA ARG A 731 66.63 21.01 11.74
C ARG A 731 67.31 21.65 12.95
N ARG A 732 67.03 22.92 13.25
CA ARG A 732 67.57 23.61 14.44
C ARG A 732 67.02 22.99 15.72
N TRP A 733 65.72 22.73 15.80
CA TRP A 733 65.12 22.08 16.97
C TRP A 733 65.62 20.65 17.14
N LEU A 734 65.69 19.86 16.07
CA LEU A 734 66.24 18.50 16.09
C LEU A 734 67.73 18.49 16.49
N SER A 735 68.53 19.43 16.00
CA SER A 735 69.95 19.53 16.40
C SER A 735 70.16 20.03 17.84
N CYS A 736 69.23 20.82 18.39
CA CYS A 736 69.23 21.18 19.81
C CYS A 736 68.80 20.00 20.70
N LEU A 737 67.82 19.20 20.28
CA LEU A 737 67.38 17.98 20.97
C LEU A 737 68.46 16.89 20.99
N CYS A 738 69.29 16.81 19.94
CA CYS A 738 70.39 15.84 19.87
C CYS A 738 71.71 16.29 20.55
N ARG A 739 71.78 17.49 21.16
CA ARG A 739 73.02 18.04 21.76
C ARG A 739 73.14 17.89 23.28
N THR A 740 72.21 17.22 23.93
CA THR A 740 72.31 16.88 25.36
C THR A 740 72.78 15.44 25.54
N GLU A 741 74.09 15.20 25.45
CA GLU A 741 74.85 14.22 26.24
C GLU A 741 76.35 14.24 25.86
N GLY A 742 77.22 14.50 26.84
CA GLY A 742 78.69 14.48 26.71
C GLY A 742 79.40 15.39 27.73
N PRO A 743 80.12 14.88 28.75
CA PRO A 743 80.62 15.68 29.87
C PRO A 743 81.92 16.45 29.57
N SER A 744 82.00 17.61 30.21
CA SER A 744 83.17 18.42 30.61
C SER A 744 84.59 17.88 30.39
N GLY A 745 85.42 18.71 29.75
CA GLY A 745 86.88 18.62 29.86
C GLY A 745 87.62 19.82 29.23
N GLY A 746 88.22 20.67 30.06
CA GLY A 746 89.49 21.33 29.73
C GLY A 746 89.45 22.71 29.05
N ARG A 747 89.58 23.75 29.88
CA ARG A 747 89.93 25.13 29.54
C ARG A 747 91.42 25.19 29.12
N HIS A 748 91.74 25.82 27.99
CA HIS A 748 93.03 26.51 27.82
C HIS A 748 92.89 27.80 26.99
N LYS A 749 93.30 28.89 27.64
CA LYS A 749 93.55 30.27 27.18
C LYS A 749 94.60 30.34 26.06
N GLU A 750 94.49 31.25 25.09
CA GLU A 750 95.18 32.56 24.93
C GLU A 750 95.69 32.56 23.46
N ASN A 751 95.82 33.63 22.66
CA ASN A 751 95.94 35.06 22.85
C ASN A 751 95.79 35.75 21.47
N ASN A 752 95.39 37.04 21.46
CA ASN A 752 95.85 38.19 20.63
C ASN A 752 96.27 37.98 19.15
N MET A 753 96.05 38.88 18.18
CA MET A 753 95.89 40.33 18.18
C MET A 753 95.51 40.74 16.74
N LYS A 754 94.65 41.74 16.55
CA LYS A 754 94.59 42.51 15.30
C LYS A 754 95.68 43.58 15.34
N HIS A 755 96.53 43.64 14.31
CA HIS A 755 97.16 44.91 13.91
C HIS A 755 96.74 45.28 12.49
N SER A 756 96.33 46.54 12.41
CA SER A 756 96.02 47.47 11.33
C SER A 756 96.98 47.52 10.13
N GLY A 757 96.42 47.92 8.97
CA GLY A 757 97.00 48.91 8.03
C GLY A 757 98.14 48.42 7.12
N VAL A 758 97.96 48.29 5.80
CA VAL A 758 97.97 49.32 4.74
C VAL A 758 99.38 49.69 4.22
N SER A 759 99.45 49.69 2.87
CA SER A 759 100.37 50.32 1.90
C SER A 759 101.80 49.79 1.69
N ALA A 760 101.96 49.17 0.52
CA ALA A 760 102.88 49.52 -0.56
C ALA A 760 104.04 50.49 -0.24
N SER A 761 105.26 49.98 -0.35
CA SER A 761 106.41 50.51 -1.12
C SER A 761 107.45 49.40 -1.21
#